data_AF-A0A086ZVP4-F1
#
_entry.id   AF-A0A086ZVP4-F1
#
_cell.length_a   1.000
_cell.length_b   1.000
_cell.length_c   1.000
_cell.angle_alpha   90.00
_cell.angle_beta   90.00
_cell.angle_gamma   90.00
#
_symmetry.space_group_name_H-M   'P 1'
#
loop_
_entity.id
_entity.type
_entity.pdbx_description
1 polymer ?
#
loop_
_entity_poly.entity_id
_entity_poly.type
_entity_poly.pdbx_seq_one_letter_code
_entity_poly.pdbx_strand_id
1 'polypeptide(L)'
;MDELTKIMADPVEVPYRHQCSVVPNGPDNVQQVLVGMRLADPTFGYGHAFYDRLGRSVCVPRTTNNAKFFDDGYAKALWDYRIGSMLIGEDNETLYVRDVDESGENRLLSSWHSIADIEEEYHITGQKNVYLAWNLQMKVECRKLPRRILRGVKFSNVAFYRVDGHVRRIESDDPLFANSYEVTLDAPYDDELVAQAGRLLRFVTEDDHSAENLGRLFAAPLLQPYLHLFWVIYGGGGNGKGILLGSLRKSFPRLATPVNATALLSRGGGNPFSNEQETLKLIGRLWVFDEDADTISVEQTTLLKKISTGDMLVGRRIRENGISFRNRATLAIASNNPVILQSTEALNRRRVFVRMRDGRKEKEFKELLSFRDRYGAIPFLMASCRLWEVRGDKPWNDVSIGSAESLDDAQQWIVDQIVSNGYAVSQDNPYKESRSGHMNTVSKLGLLSKCKKIDGKVVRVLVVKDERTFAPFRKESAASIQDALAEAESTPVPALPSPREDNPVPTPDDYGFPVTFGTVSEGKKSFDWAKNRTLPVGRRPPSSASAYAVVPAAGMAIIDLDVAKDPLTGEVLKDAPTGWDVFNREIGVYGSPDFPKTYLVGTPTGRANGIASAHAYYLIPDSLRGLLKNSVHEDGVPVDIRCEGKGYVVGAGSHIGNGNYLLLDVPDGNPPVMSPRMVSWLESHNYTTGIAPQQVASARSQRIPSLSEVMERPISIGKPANGRPDMTPIAEGSRNNDLHAWAYGRLSNHPENRTAIEHDLYERGRASGLTDGELSTIWKSIIRATGGAT
;
A
#
# COMPACT_ATOMS: atom_id res chain seq x y z
N MET A 1 43.45 -28.41 32.53
CA MET A 1 42.37 -28.52 33.54
C MET A 1 42.97 -28.92 34.89
N ASP A 2 43.77 -28.08 35.55
CA ASP A 2 44.17 -28.40 36.95
C ASP A 2 44.72 -27.25 37.83
N GLU A 3 44.38 -25.99 37.56
CA GLU A 3 44.56 -24.90 38.56
C GLU A 3 43.34 -23.96 38.65
N LEU A 4 42.56 -23.84 37.57
CA LEU A 4 41.31 -23.05 37.54
C LEU A 4 40.16 -23.67 38.35
N THR A 5 40.19 -24.97 38.60
CA THR A 5 39.15 -25.68 39.38
C THR A 5 39.28 -25.47 40.89
N LYS A 6 40.43 -24.97 41.39
CA LYS A 6 40.65 -24.72 42.83
C LYS A 6 40.10 -23.38 43.34
N ILE A 7 39.66 -22.47 42.45
CA ILE A 7 39.05 -21.18 42.84
C ILE A 7 37.50 -21.28 42.94
N MET A 8 36.91 -22.44 42.66
CA MET A 8 35.47 -22.70 42.79
C MET A 8 35.06 -23.40 44.10
N ALA A 9 35.77 -23.13 45.20
CA ALA A 9 35.14 -23.27 46.52
C ALA A 9 34.06 -22.17 46.62
N ASP A 10 32.85 -22.51 47.04
CA ASP A 10 31.71 -21.58 47.12
C ASP A 10 32.18 -20.27 47.80
N PRO A 11 32.21 -19.11 47.10
CA PRO A 11 32.88 -17.88 47.56
C PRO A 11 32.27 -17.26 48.83
N VAL A 12 31.34 -17.97 49.46
CA VAL A 12 30.52 -17.52 50.57
C VAL A 12 31.03 -18.02 51.93
N GLU A 13 31.85 -19.08 51.97
CA GLU A 13 32.33 -19.70 53.23
C GLU A 13 33.62 -19.08 53.80
N VAL A 14 34.39 -18.33 53.01
CA VAL A 14 35.62 -17.65 53.45
C VAL A 14 35.29 -16.22 53.93
N PRO A 15 35.95 -15.67 54.98
CA PRO A 15 35.74 -14.29 55.39
C PRO A 15 35.95 -13.32 54.22
N TYR A 16 34.88 -12.65 53.80
CA TYR A 16 34.93 -11.72 52.68
C TYR A 16 35.74 -10.49 53.07
N ARG A 17 36.81 -10.20 52.33
CA ARG A 17 37.69 -9.05 52.57
C ARG A 17 37.49 -8.02 51.46
N HIS A 18 36.89 -6.89 51.81
CA HIS A 18 36.73 -5.73 50.94
C HIS A 18 36.78 -4.45 51.76
N GLN A 19 37.35 -3.39 51.19
CA GLN A 19 37.33 -2.05 51.80
C GLN A 19 36.45 -1.12 50.95
N CYS A 20 35.29 -0.77 51.48
CA CYS A 20 34.36 0.17 50.88
C CYS A 20 34.96 1.59 50.86
N SER A 21 34.69 2.31 49.78
CA SER A 21 35.03 3.72 49.66
C SER A 21 34.08 4.56 50.51
N VAL A 22 34.61 5.62 51.11
CA VAL A 22 33.78 6.67 51.72
C VAL A 22 33.37 7.65 50.61
N VAL A 23 32.07 7.73 50.34
CA VAL A 23 31.51 8.65 49.34
C VAL A 23 30.95 9.89 50.06
N PRO A 24 31.16 11.12 49.55
CA PRO A 24 30.57 12.33 50.12
C PRO A 24 29.04 12.22 50.18
N ASN A 25 28.44 12.46 51.35
CA ASN A 25 27.02 12.23 51.61
C ASN A 25 26.56 10.81 51.24
N GLY A 26 27.46 9.83 51.37
CA GLY A 26 27.22 8.41 51.12
C GLY A 26 26.56 7.68 52.30
N PRO A 27 26.07 6.46 52.07
CA PRO A 27 25.47 5.65 53.12
C PRO A 27 26.45 5.21 54.21
N ASP A 28 25.98 5.25 55.46
CA ASP A 28 26.71 4.75 56.62
C ASP A 28 26.64 3.22 56.71
N ASN A 29 27.59 2.63 57.44
CA ASN A 29 27.62 1.19 57.79
C ASN A 29 27.74 0.22 56.59
N VAL A 30 27.99 0.71 55.37
CA VAL A 30 28.17 -0.12 54.16
C VAL A 30 29.24 -1.17 54.37
N GLN A 31 30.39 -0.78 54.94
CA GLN A 31 31.52 -1.66 55.25
C GLN A 31 31.10 -2.81 56.18
N GLN A 32 30.40 -2.47 57.27
CA GLN A 32 29.98 -3.44 58.28
C GLN A 32 28.99 -4.45 57.71
N VAL A 33 28.02 -3.97 56.92
CA VAL A 33 27.00 -4.84 56.32
C VAL A 33 27.61 -5.73 55.24
N LEU A 34 28.37 -5.18 54.29
CA LEU A 34 28.95 -5.94 53.18
C LEU A 34 29.81 -7.12 53.63
N VAL A 35 30.72 -6.85 54.58
CA VAL A 35 31.64 -7.87 55.12
C VAL A 35 30.92 -8.86 56.03
N GLY A 36 29.92 -8.40 56.78
CA GLY A 36 29.21 -9.24 57.77
C GLY A 36 28.09 -10.12 57.20
N MET A 37 27.66 -9.93 55.94
CA MET A 37 26.66 -10.81 55.32
C MET A 37 27.16 -12.25 55.20
N ARG A 38 26.25 -13.22 55.27
CA ARG A 38 26.56 -14.66 55.15
C ARG A 38 25.32 -15.44 54.71
N LEU A 39 25.50 -16.66 54.22
CA LEU A 39 24.38 -17.57 54.04
C LEU A 39 23.81 -17.97 55.40
N ALA A 40 22.49 -18.06 55.48
CA ALA A 40 21.81 -18.57 56.66
C ALA A 40 22.03 -20.07 56.76
N ASP A 41 22.27 -20.55 57.98
CA ASP A 41 22.30 -21.97 58.26
C ASP A 41 20.87 -22.55 58.12
N PRO A 42 20.64 -23.55 57.26
CA PRO A 42 19.33 -24.17 57.09
C PRO A 42 18.79 -24.81 58.38
N THR A 43 19.65 -25.17 59.33
CA THR A 43 19.27 -25.88 60.55
C THR A 43 18.81 -24.96 61.69
N PHE A 44 19.18 -23.68 61.66
CA PHE A 44 18.80 -22.70 62.67
C PHE A 44 17.96 -21.60 62.03
N GLY A 45 16.63 -21.72 62.12
CA GLY A 45 15.64 -20.82 61.50
C GLY A 45 15.63 -19.35 61.97
N TYR A 46 16.73 -18.84 62.54
CA TYR A 46 16.87 -17.47 63.00
C TYR A 46 18.02 -16.78 62.26
N GLY A 47 17.67 -15.76 61.46
CA GLY A 47 18.66 -14.89 60.81
C GLY A 47 18.38 -14.55 59.34
N HIS A 48 17.38 -15.17 58.71
CA HIS A 48 16.99 -14.84 57.33
C HIS A 48 16.63 -13.35 57.18
N ALA A 49 17.17 -12.71 56.14
CA ALA A 49 16.78 -11.37 55.72
C ALA A 49 16.13 -11.37 54.33
N PHE A 50 16.74 -12.03 53.34
CA PHE A 50 16.21 -12.18 51.98
C PHE A 50 16.76 -13.43 51.29
N TYR A 51 16.17 -13.79 50.15
CA TYR A 51 16.72 -14.78 49.23
C TYR A 51 17.57 -14.10 48.15
N ASP A 52 18.77 -14.64 47.89
CA ASP A 52 19.61 -14.19 46.79
C ASP A 52 19.07 -14.69 45.43
N ARG A 53 19.78 -14.30 44.36
CA ARG A 53 19.44 -14.68 42.97
C ARG A 53 19.41 -16.19 42.72
N LEU A 54 20.13 -16.97 43.53
CA LEU A 54 20.16 -18.44 43.45
C LEU A 54 19.11 -19.09 44.37
N GLY A 55 18.24 -18.29 45.01
CA GLY A 55 17.25 -18.78 45.97
C GLY A 55 17.85 -19.17 47.32
N ARG A 56 19.09 -18.76 47.62
CA ARG A 56 19.75 -19.08 48.89
C ARG A 56 19.40 -18.02 49.95
N SER A 57 19.16 -18.47 51.17
CA SER A 57 18.82 -17.59 52.30
C SER A 57 20.05 -16.82 52.77
N VAL A 58 19.96 -15.48 52.83
CA VAL A 58 21.05 -14.59 53.25
C VAL A 58 20.71 -13.93 54.59
N CYS A 59 21.69 -13.90 55.49
CA CYS A 59 21.68 -13.14 56.73
C CYS A 59 22.39 -11.79 56.56
N VAL A 60 21.78 -10.73 57.09
CA VAL A 60 22.31 -9.37 57.08
C VAL A 60 22.65 -8.94 58.51
N PRO A 61 23.83 -8.33 58.77
CA PRO A 61 24.15 -7.74 60.05
C PRO A 61 23.12 -6.70 60.48
N ARG A 62 22.75 -6.72 61.76
CA ARG A 62 21.78 -5.80 62.37
C ARG A 62 22.43 -5.03 63.52
N THR A 63 21.79 -3.95 63.95
CA THR A 63 22.23 -3.20 65.13
C THR A 63 22.10 -4.05 66.40
N THR A 64 22.64 -3.59 67.52
CA THR A 64 22.51 -4.27 68.83
C THR A 64 21.06 -4.49 69.24
N ASN A 65 20.14 -3.65 68.78
CA ASN A 65 18.69 -3.75 69.03
C ASN A 65 17.97 -4.56 67.94
N ASN A 66 18.70 -5.31 67.12
CA ASN A 66 18.19 -6.09 65.99
C ASN A 66 17.50 -5.25 64.89
N ALA A 67 17.76 -3.94 64.82
CA ALA A 67 17.23 -3.07 63.78
C ALA A 67 18.09 -3.15 62.50
N LYS A 68 17.47 -2.88 61.34
CA LYS A 68 18.18 -2.78 60.05
C LYS A 68 19.03 -1.50 60.04
N PHE A 69 20.22 -1.55 59.44
CA PHE A 69 21.04 -0.35 59.19
C PHE A 69 20.45 0.51 58.07
N PHE A 70 19.89 -0.15 57.05
CA PHE A 70 19.20 0.42 55.90
C PHE A 70 18.27 -0.65 55.31
N ASP A 71 17.47 -0.30 54.31
CA ASP A 71 16.54 -1.24 53.69
C ASP A 71 17.25 -2.50 53.16
N ASP A 72 16.62 -3.68 53.30
CA ASP A 72 17.22 -4.96 52.90
C ASP A 72 17.45 -5.02 51.38
N GLY A 73 16.76 -4.19 50.57
CA GLY A 73 17.04 -4.06 49.14
C GLY A 73 18.46 -3.56 48.85
N TYR A 74 18.99 -2.59 49.61
CA TYR A 74 20.39 -2.16 49.46
C TYR A 74 21.37 -3.23 49.94
N ALA A 75 21.00 -4.00 50.97
CA ALA A 75 21.80 -5.14 51.39
C ALA A 75 21.85 -6.22 50.31
N LYS A 76 20.75 -6.44 49.59
CA LYS A 76 20.69 -7.34 48.43
C LYS A 76 21.54 -6.83 47.26
N ALA A 77 21.57 -5.53 46.99
CA ALA A 77 22.47 -4.93 46.01
C ALA A 77 23.96 -5.14 46.37
N LEU A 78 24.32 -4.93 47.64
CA LEU A 78 25.65 -5.23 48.15
C LEU A 78 26.01 -6.72 48.05
N TRP A 79 25.03 -7.60 48.25
CA TRP A 79 25.20 -9.03 48.10
C TRP A 79 25.51 -9.41 46.65
N ASP A 80 24.75 -8.86 45.69
CA ASP A 80 24.99 -9.08 44.26
C ASP A 80 26.37 -8.56 43.84
N TYR A 81 26.82 -7.41 44.37
CA TYR A 81 28.20 -6.94 44.20
C TYR A 81 29.22 -7.95 44.75
N ARG A 82 29.04 -8.41 46.00
CA ARG A 82 29.95 -9.35 46.67
C ARG A 82 30.13 -10.65 45.90
N ILE A 83 29.05 -11.21 45.36
CA ILE A 83 29.10 -12.48 44.64
C ILE A 83 29.44 -12.31 43.15
N GLY A 84 29.75 -11.08 42.71
CA GLY A 84 30.10 -10.78 41.32
C GLY A 84 28.93 -10.84 40.35
N SER A 85 27.70 -10.67 40.84
CA SER A 85 26.46 -10.56 40.06
C SER A 85 26.07 -9.10 39.75
N MET A 86 26.84 -8.12 40.22
CA MET A 86 26.72 -6.72 39.82
C MET A 86 28.06 -6.21 39.28
N LEU A 87 28.03 -5.59 38.11
CA LEU A 87 29.21 -5.03 37.45
C LEU A 87 28.88 -3.64 36.88
N ILE A 88 29.93 -2.90 36.49
CA ILE A 88 29.78 -1.64 35.76
C ILE A 88 30.18 -1.83 34.29
N GLY A 89 29.50 -1.11 33.41
CA GLY A 89 29.82 -1.04 31.99
C GLY A 89 31.17 -0.40 31.72
N GLU A 90 31.67 -0.58 30.51
CA GLU A 90 32.89 0.09 30.01
C GLU A 90 32.81 1.63 30.04
N ASP A 91 31.60 2.19 30.07
CA ASP A 91 31.34 3.62 30.26
C ASP A 91 31.64 4.11 31.70
N ASN A 92 31.95 3.20 32.62
CA ASN A 92 32.13 3.44 34.05
C ASN A 92 30.95 4.17 34.71
N GLU A 93 29.76 4.10 34.13
CA GLU A 93 28.56 4.79 34.60
C GLU A 93 27.35 3.87 34.72
N THR A 94 27.15 2.95 33.77
CA THR A 94 25.97 2.08 33.76
C THR A 94 26.19 0.86 34.66
N LEU A 95 25.31 0.66 35.64
CA LEU A 95 25.29 -0.55 36.45
C LEU A 95 24.54 -1.66 35.72
N TYR A 96 25.06 -2.87 35.85
CA TYR A 96 24.49 -4.08 35.29
C TYR A 96 24.32 -5.12 36.37
N VAL A 97 23.24 -5.87 36.27
CA VAL A 97 22.98 -7.00 37.15
C VAL A 97 22.77 -8.26 36.33
N ARG A 98 23.27 -9.37 36.87
CA ARG A 98 23.23 -10.67 36.23
C ARG A 98 21.80 -11.22 36.22
N ASP A 99 21.39 -11.71 35.06
CA ASP A 99 20.08 -12.34 34.92
C ASP A 99 20.03 -13.71 35.59
N VAL A 100 18.81 -14.11 35.95
CA VAL A 100 18.49 -15.41 36.51
C VAL A 100 17.39 -16.04 35.71
N ASP A 101 17.48 -17.35 35.55
CA ASP A 101 16.43 -18.15 34.97
C ASP A 101 15.12 -18.03 35.77
N GLU A 102 14.00 -17.93 35.05
CA GLU A 102 12.65 -17.78 35.61
C GLU A 102 11.89 -19.12 35.68
N SER A 103 12.49 -20.24 35.24
CA SER A 103 11.86 -21.57 35.29
C SER A 103 11.73 -22.13 36.72
N GLY A 104 12.35 -21.48 37.70
CA GLY A 104 12.41 -21.91 39.10
C GLY A 104 13.65 -22.73 39.45
N GLU A 105 14.53 -23.01 38.47
CA GLU A 105 15.84 -23.65 38.72
C GLU A 105 16.87 -22.68 39.34
N ASN A 106 16.55 -21.37 39.40
CA ASN A 106 17.37 -20.30 39.99
C ASN A 106 18.83 -20.32 39.51
N ARG A 107 19.06 -20.57 38.21
CA ARG A 107 20.41 -20.55 37.63
C ARG A 107 20.77 -19.15 37.17
N LEU A 108 22.00 -18.72 37.45
CA LEU A 108 22.54 -17.49 36.87
C LEU A 108 22.70 -17.67 35.36
N LEU A 109 22.10 -16.76 34.59
CA LEU A 109 22.29 -16.71 33.15
C LEU A 109 23.61 -16.03 32.82
N SER A 110 24.07 -16.23 31.59
CA SER A 110 25.26 -15.56 31.06
C SER A 110 24.94 -14.12 30.58
N SER A 111 23.66 -13.73 30.51
CA SER A 111 23.19 -12.39 30.16
C SER A 111 23.16 -11.41 31.34
N TRP A 112 23.21 -10.13 31.00
CA TRP A 112 23.17 -9.00 31.93
C TRP A 112 22.17 -7.96 31.43
N HIS A 113 21.45 -7.32 32.35
CA HIS A 113 20.62 -6.16 32.02
C HIS A 113 21.12 -4.93 32.77
N SER A 114 21.01 -3.76 32.14
CA SER A 114 21.33 -2.50 32.77
C SER A 114 20.21 -2.06 33.70
N ILE A 115 20.55 -1.52 34.87
CA ILE A 115 19.57 -0.95 35.81
C ILE A 115 19.61 0.57 35.75
N ALA A 116 18.43 1.21 35.83
CA ALA A 116 18.33 2.67 35.85
C ALA A 116 18.76 3.22 37.22
N ASP A 117 18.21 2.64 38.28
CA ASP A 117 18.60 2.87 39.66
C ASP A 117 18.46 1.58 40.49
N ILE A 118 19.09 1.57 41.66
CA ILE A 118 19.10 0.44 42.59
C ILE A 118 17.72 0.27 43.23
N GLU A 119 17.03 1.37 43.49
CA GLU A 119 15.76 1.38 44.19
C GLU A 119 14.66 0.63 43.42
N GLU A 120 14.59 0.81 42.10
CA GLU A 120 13.66 0.08 41.22
C GLU A 120 14.00 -1.41 41.15
N GLU A 121 15.26 -1.75 40.86
CA GLU A 121 15.73 -3.14 40.69
C GLU A 121 15.55 -3.96 41.97
N TYR A 122 15.82 -3.37 43.13
CA TYR A 122 15.79 -4.05 44.43
C TYR A 122 14.51 -3.76 45.24
N HIS A 123 13.50 -3.17 44.61
CA HIS A 123 12.15 -2.94 45.16
C HIS A 123 12.11 -2.13 46.47
N ILE A 124 12.94 -1.10 46.55
CA ILE A 124 13.05 -0.23 47.73
C ILE A 124 11.95 0.82 47.64
N THR A 125 10.90 0.66 48.46
CA THR A 125 9.70 1.51 48.39
C THR A 125 9.54 2.40 49.62
N GLY A 126 8.91 3.57 49.41
CA GLY A 126 8.60 4.56 50.45
C GLY A 126 9.64 5.67 50.57
N GLN A 127 9.18 6.93 50.61
CA GLN A 127 10.04 8.13 50.63
C GLN A 127 11.10 8.14 51.74
N LYS A 128 10.84 7.49 52.88
CA LYS A 128 11.78 7.43 54.01
C LYS A 128 12.92 6.41 53.81
N ASN A 129 12.78 5.49 52.86
CA ASN A 129 13.74 4.41 52.59
C ASN A 129 14.60 4.69 51.35
N VAL A 130 14.16 5.58 50.46
CA VAL A 130 14.89 5.96 49.24
C VAL A 130 16.06 6.87 49.62
N TYR A 131 17.26 6.46 49.23
CA TYR A 131 18.49 7.22 49.46
C TYR A 131 19.44 7.09 48.27
N LEU A 132 19.29 8.05 47.35
CA LEU A 132 19.92 8.04 46.03
C LEU A 132 21.46 7.96 46.05
N ALA A 133 22.11 8.29 47.17
CA ALA A 133 23.56 8.16 47.32
C ALA A 133 24.06 6.71 47.18
N TRP A 134 23.18 5.71 47.35
CA TRP A 134 23.49 4.31 47.07
C TRP A 134 23.88 4.06 45.62
N ASN A 135 23.27 4.77 44.65
CA ASN A 135 23.64 4.65 43.24
C ASN A 135 25.09 5.06 43.02
N LEU A 136 25.54 6.15 43.65
CA LEU A 136 26.93 6.58 43.60
C LEU A 136 27.86 5.60 44.34
N GLN A 137 27.45 5.13 45.53
CA GLN A 137 28.22 4.16 46.30
C GLN A 137 28.50 2.89 45.49
N MET A 138 27.47 2.27 44.91
CA MET A 138 27.65 1.04 44.13
C MET A 138 28.47 1.26 42.86
N LYS A 139 28.28 2.40 42.16
CA LYS A 139 29.15 2.75 41.02
C LYS A 139 30.61 2.84 41.44
N VAL A 140 30.91 3.49 42.56
CA VAL A 140 32.29 3.61 43.07
C VAL A 140 32.87 2.25 43.44
N GLU A 141 32.10 1.36 44.08
CA GLU A 141 32.57 0.00 44.40
C GLU A 141 32.78 -0.84 43.14
N CYS A 142 31.82 -0.85 42.22
CA CYS A 142 31.93 -1.61 40.96
C CYS A 142 33.11 -1.14 40.09
N ARG A 143 33.48 0.15 40.14
CA ARG A 143 34.67 0.67 39.42
C ARG A 143 35.98 0.05 39.92
N LYS A 144 36.05 -0.41 41.18
CA LYS A 144 37.23 -1.08 41.75
C LYS A 144 37.43 -2.49 41.20
N LEU A 145 36.36 -3.13 40.73
CA LEU A 145 36.46 -4.46 40.12
C LEU A 145 37.27 -4.34 38.82
N PRO A 146 38.10 -5.33 38.46
CA PRO A 146 38.87 -5.29 37.22
C PRO A 146 38.03 -5.60 35.98
N ARG A 147 36.85 -6.22 36.17
CA ARG A 147 35.97 -6.65 35.08
C ARG A 147 35.01 -5.53 34.67
N ARG A 148 34.65 -5.48 33.39
CA ARG A 148 33.63 -4.60 32.83
C ARG A 148 32.64 -5.42 32.01
N ILE A 149 31.41 -4.94 31.92
CA ILE A 149 30.48 -5.41 30.90
C ILE A 149 30.83 -4.67 29.60
N LEU A 150 31.25 -5.43 28.59
CA LEU A 150 31.48 -4.92 27.24
C LEU A 150 30.17 -4.89 26.46
N ARG A 151 29.93 -3.78 25.75
CA ARG A 151 28.76 -3.64 24.87
C ARG A 151 28.99 -4.43 23.58
N GLY A 152 28.60 -5.69 23.58
CA GLY A 152 28.79 -6.62 22.47
C GLY A 152 28.02 -7.91 22.66
N VAL A 153 28.27 -8.87 21.77
CA VAL A 153 27.65 -10.20 21.77
C VAL A 153 28.73 -11.25 21.91
N LYS A 154 28.62 -12.15 22.89
CA LYS A 154 29.52 -13.29 23.04
C LYS A 154 28.76 -14.60 22.80
N PHE A 155 29.33 -15.44 21.95
CA PHE A 155 28.98 -16.85 21.77
C PHE A 155 30.01 -17.71 22.52
N SER A 156 29.77 -19.02 22.64
CA SER A 156 30.66 -19.88 23.42
C SER A 156 32.08 -20.04 22.84
N ASN A 157 32.27 -19.75 21.55
CA ASN A 157 33.56 -19.85 20.85
C ASN A 157 34.12 -18.51 20.35
N VAL A 158 33.29 -17.48 20.14
CA VAL A 158 33.71 -16.16 19.61
C VAL A 158 32.88 -15.03 20.21
N ALA A 159 33.40 -13.82 20.24
CA ALA A 159 32.63 -12.62 20.58
C ALA A 159 32.70 -11.57 19.47
N PHE A 160 31.72 -10.67 19.43
CA PHE A 160 31.67 -9.53 18.52
C PHE A 160 31.62 -8.25 19.34
N TYR A 161 32.59 -7.37 19.09
CA TYR A 161 32.78 -6.16 19.86
C TYR A 161 33.44 -5.09 19.03
N ARG A 162 33.18 -3.83 19.39
CA ARG A 162 33.75 -2.68 18.68
C ARG A 162 35.12 -2.36 19.27
N VAL A 163 36.16 -2.44 18.45
CA VAL A 163 37.51 -1.98 18.80
C VAL A 163 37.98 -0.99 17.75
N ASP A 164 38.56 0.11 18.21
CA ASP A 164 39.02 1.21 17.34
C ASP A 164 37.94 1.71 16.37
N GLY A 165 36.70 1.73 16.85
CA GLY A 165 35.56 2.20 16.05
C GLY A 165 35.05 1.19 15.02
N HIS A 166 35.53 -0.05 14.98
CA HIS A 166 35.06 -1.09 14.05
C HIS A 166 34.63 -2.36 14.78
N VAL A 167 33.57 -3.00 14.31
CA VAL A 167 33.14 -4.31 14.83
C VAL A 167 34.14 -5.37 14.39
N ARG A 168 34.70 -6.10 15.35
CA ARG A 168 35.61 -7.22 15.11
C ARG A 168 35.09 -8.47 15.78
N ARG A 169 35.39 -9.61 15.15
CA ARG A 169 35.31 -10.92 15.77
C ARG A 169 36.51 -11.09 16.70
N ILE A 170 36.24 -11.52 17.92
CA ILE A 170 37.17 -11.74 19.02
C ILE A 170 37.19 -13.25 19.26
N GLU A 171 38.32 -13.88 18.97
CA GLU A 171 38.52 -15.32 19.10
C GLU A 171 38.79 -15.70 20.57
N SER A 172 38.60 -16.97 20.91
CA SER A 172 38.69 -17.44 22.31
C SER A 172 40.06 -17.28 22.99
N ASP A 173 41.12 -17.08 22.20
CA ASP A 173 42.50 -16.82 22.65
C ASP A 173 42.79 -15.34 22.90
N ASP A 174 41.94 -14.43 22.41
CA ASP A 174 42.06 -12.99 22.66
C ASP A 174 41.68 -12.69 24.13
N PRO A 175 42.50 -11.93 24.90
CA PRO A 175 42.17 -11.54 26.27
C PRO A 175 40.81 -10.86 26.44
N LEU A 176 40.30 -10.16 25.41
CA LEU A 176 38.99 -9.54 25.44
C LEU A 176 37.87 -10.57 25.57
N PHE A 177 38.04 -11.77 25.03
CA PHE A 177 37.05 -12.84 25.10
C PHE A 177 36.73 -13.25 26.54
N ALA A 178 37.68 -13.13 27.47
CA ALA A 178 37.48 -13.46 28.88
C ALA A 178 36.53 -12.51 29.62
N ASN A 179 36.21 -11.34 29.05
CA ASN A 179 35.29 -10.39 29.64
C ASN A 179 33.83 -10.87 29.59
N SER A 180 33.00 -10.22 30.40
CA SER A 180 31.55 -10.35 30.33
C SER A 180 31.01 -9.42 29.26
N TYR A 181 30.05 -9.90 28.48
CA TYR A 181 29.36 -9.14 27.45
C TYR A 181 27.90 -8.96 27.83
N GLU A 182 27.31 -7.83 27.42
CA GLU A 182 25.91 -7.50 27.70
C GLU A 182 24.96 -8.62 27.26
N VAL A 183 25.21 -9.21 26.08
CA VAL A 183 24.60 -10.48 25.67
C VAL A 183 25.68 -11.54 25.55
N THR A 184 25.57 -12.59 26.38
CA THR A 184 26.38 -13.81 26.26
C THR A 184 25.45 -14.99 26.04
N LEU A 185 25.81 -15.85 25.09
CA LEU A 185 25.05 -17.02 24.66
C LEU A 185 25.93 -18.26 24.79
N ASP A 186 25.35 -19.34 25.30
CA ASP A 186 26.04 -20.62 25.45
C ASP A 186 26.15 -21.38 24.11
N ALA A 187 25.38 -20.94 23.09
CA ALA A 187 25.45 -21.47 21.74
C ALA A 187 26.76 -21.05 21.03
N PRO A 188 27.43 -21.96 20.30
CA PRO A 188 28.57 -21.61 19.48
C PRO A 188 28.11 -20.82 18.25
N TYR A 189 28.92 -19.86 17.83
CA TYR A 189 28.80 -19.22 16.53
C TYR A 189 29.06 -20.23 15.41
N ASP A 190 28.17 -20.25 14.43
CA ASP A 190 28.14 -21.23 13.35
C ASP A 190 27.83 -20.52 12.02
N ASP A 191 28.78 -20.58 11.07
CA ASP A 191 28.65 -19.95 9.76
C ASP A 191 27.55 -20.60 8.90
N GLU A 192 27.20 -21.88 9.13
CA GLU A 192 26.09 -22.54 8.43
C GLU A 192 24.75 -21.99 8.90
N LEU A 193 24.57 -21.80 10.21
CA LEU A 193 23.38 -21.15 10.78
C LEU A 193 23.26 -19.70 10.32
N VAL A 194 24.39 -18.98 10.20
CA VAL A 194 24.43 -17.63 9.62
C VAL A 194 23.93 -17.64 8.18
N ALA A 195 24.40 -18.59 7.36
CA ALA A 195 23.97 -18.72 5.96
C ALA A 195 22.48 -19.07 5.86
N GLN A 196 21.97 -19.96 6.71
CA GLN A 196 20.55 -20.32 6.80
C GLN A 196 19.69 -19.09 7.19
N ALA A 197 20.06 -18.38 8.25
CA ALA A 197 19.38 -17.17 8.67
C ALA A 197 19.37 -16.09 7.58
N GLY A 198 20.49 -15.91 6.87
CA GLY A 198 20.59 -14.99 5.74
C GLY A 198 19.67 -15.36 4.57
N ARG A 199 19.49 -16.66 4.27
CA ARG A 199 18.51 -17.12 3.26
C ARG A 199 17.08 -16.83 3.71
N LEU A 200 16.76 -17.08 4.98
CA LEU A 200 15.43 -16.82 5.53
C LEU A 200 15.10 -15.32 5.55
N LEU A 201 16.07 -14.45 5.84
CA LEU A 201 15.88 -13.00 5.74
C LEU A 201 15.56 -12.57 4.31
N ARG A 202 16.30 -13.06 3.31
CA ARG A 202 15.98 -12.82 1.88
C ARG A 202 14.66 -13.42 1.43
N PHE A 203 14.22 -14.50 2.07
CA PHE A 203 12.93 -15.12 1.76
C PHE A 203 11.75 -14.22 2.14
N VAL A 204 11.85 -13.51 3.28
CA VAL A 204 10.77 -12.65 3.80
C VAL A 204 10.85 -11.20 3.31
N THR A 205 11.97 -10.76 2.77
CA THR A 205 12.13 -9.40 2.22
C THR A 205 11.99 -9.38 0.72
N GLU A 206 11.64 -8.20 0.19
CA GLU A 206 11.46 -8.01 -1.24
C GLU A 206 12.80 -8.12 -1.99
N ASP A 207 13.80 -7.42 -1.48
CA ASP A 207 15.13 -7.29 -2.06
C ASP A 207 16.26 -7.56 -1.05
N ASP A 208 17.50 -7.68 -1.55
CA ASP A 208 18.71 -7.95 -0.75
C ASP A 208 19.07 -6.79 0.19
N HIS A 209 18.83 -5.53 -0.21
CA HIS A 209 19.12 -4.37 0.64
C HIS A 209 18.17 -4.34 1.84
N SER A 210 16.90 -4.67 1.63
CA SER A 210 15.90 -4.90 2.67
C SER A 210 16.31 -6.06 3.59
N ALA A 211 16.81 -7.17 3.03
CA ALA A 211 17.30 -8.31 3.81
C ALA A 211 18.46 -7.92 4.73
N GLU A 212 19.45 -7.19 4.21
CA GLU A 212 20.58 -6.71 4.99
C GLU A 212 20.15 -5.65 6.01
N ASN A 213 19.26 -4.72 5.65
CA ASN A 213 18.73 -3.73 6.58
C ASN A 213 18.00 -4.40 7.75
N LEU A 214 17.16 -5.40 7.48
CA LEU A 214 16.49 -6.21 8.51
C LEU A 214 17.50 -7.01 9.33
N GLY A 215 18.50 -7.61 8.68
CA GLY A 215 19.59 -8.33 9.33
C GLY A 215 20.36 -7.48 10.35
N ARG A 216 20.58 -6.17 10.08
CA ARG A 216 21.27 -5.27 11.02
C ARG A 216 20.51 -5.08 12.35
N LEU A 217 19.19 -5.20 12.35
CA LEU A 217 18.34 -4.93 13.52
C LEU A 217 18.75 -5.75 14.76
N PHE A 218 19.08 -7.03 14.58
CA PHE A 218 19.26 -7.95 15.70
C PHE A 218 20.45 -7.56 16.58
N ALA A 219 21.62 -7.22 16.03
CA ALA A 219 22.78 -6.81 16.83
C ALA A 219 22.92 -5.28 16.97
N ALA A 220 22.02 -4.50 16.38
CA ALA A 220 22.03 -3.04 16.41
C ALA A 220 22.22 -2.41 17.81
N PRO A 221 21.50 -2.80 18.88
CA PRO A 221 21.64 -2.15 20.18
C PRO A 221 23.02 -2.40 20.83
N LEU A 222 23.74 -3.43 20.39
CA LEU A 222 25.02 -3.86 20.96
C LEU A 222 26.19 -3.39 20.10
N LEU A 223 26.04 -3.38 18.78
CA LEU A 223 27.16 -3.14 17.87
C LEU A 223 27.16 -1.75 17.25
N GLN A 224 26.07 -0.98 17.24
CA GLN A 224 26.08 0.40 16.75
C GLN A 224 27.13 1.27 17.48
N PRO A 225 27.84 2.20 16.81
CA PRO A 225 28.79 3.09 17.48
C PRO A 225 28.11 4.01 18.49
N TYR A 226 26.91 4.50 18.15
CA TYR A 226 26.00 5.23 19.03
C TYR A 226 24.57 4.93 18.58
N LEU A 227 23.62 4.93 19.52
CA LEU A 227 22.22 4.70 19.21
C LEU A 227 21.68 5.90 18.44
N HIS A 228 21.36 5.70 17.16
CA HIS A 228 20.74 6.73 16.32
C HIS A 228 19.82 6.16 15.24
N LEU A 229 19.83 4.85 15.03
CA LEU A 229 19.03 4.19 14.03
C LEU A 229 17.70 3.68 14.61
N PHE A 230 16.64 3.82 13.83
CA PHE A 230 15.36 3.14 14.07
C PHE A 230 14.89 2.48 12.77
N TRP A 231 14.19 1.36 12.91
CA TRP A 231 13.73 0.55 11.78
C TRP A 231 12.26 0.84 11.47
N VAL A 232 11.93 0.92 10.20
CA VAL A 232 10.55 0.86 9.70
C VAL A 232 10.46 -0.34 8.77
N ILE A 233 9.69 -1.32 9.19
CA ILE A 233 9.50 -2.60 8.53
C ILE A 233 8.10 -2.58 7.91
N TYR A 234 8.05 -2.46 6.59
CA TYR A 234 6.80 -2.32 5.86
C TYR A 234 6.50 -3.54 5.00
N GLY A 235 5.23 -3.94 5.00
CA GLY A 235 4.61 -4.72 3.95
C GLY A 235 3.20 -5.12 4.33
N GLY A 236 2.46 -5.77 3.46
CA GLY A 236 1.12 -6.27 3.74
C GLY A 236 1.03 -7.25 4.93
N GLY A 237 -0.20 -7.70 5.18
CA GLY A 237 -0.48 -8.74 6.17
C GLY A 237 0.10 -10.08 5.75
N GLY A 238 0.62 -10.86 6.70
CA GLY A 238 1.08 -12.23 6.46
C GLY A 238 2.55 -12.40 6.04
N ASN A 239 3.35 -11.34 6.00
CA ASN A 239 4.73 -11.39 5.46
C ASN A 239 5.81 -11.88 6.45
N GLY A 240 5.43 -12.43 7.61
CA GLY A 240 6.38 -12.92 8.60
C GLY A 240 7.01 -11.87 9.53
N LYS A 241 6.59 -10.60 9.49
CA LYS A 241 7.03 -9.54 10.42
C LYS A 241 6.89 -9.97 11.90
N GLY A 242 5.67 -10.37 12.28
CA GLY A 242 5.37 -10.86 13.63
C GLY A 242 6.09 -12.17 13.99
N ILE A 243 6.41 -13.02 13.00
CA ILE A 243 7.18 -14.25 13.24
C ILE A 243 8.61 -13.90 13.69
N LEU A 244 9.26 -12.95 13.01
CA LEU A 244 10.62 -12.51 13.33
C LEU A 244 10.68 -11.71 14.63
N LEU A 245 9.82 -10.71 14.83
CA LEU A 245 9.79 -9.92 16.07
C LEU A 245 9.39 -10.78 17.28
N GLY A 246 8.43 -11.69 17.10
CA GLY A 246 8.08 -12.71 18.09
C GLY A 246 9.24 -13.64 18.45
N SER A 247 10.14 -13.94 17.50
CA SER A 247 11.35 -14.74 17.77
C SER A 247 12.33 -14.05 18.71
N LEU A 248 12.52 -12.73 18.56
CA LEU A 248 13.35 -11.91 19.45
C LEU A 248 12.75 -11.91 20.86
N ARG A 249 11.44 -11.70 20.97
CA ARG A 249 10.73 -11.73 22.26
C ARG A 249 10.84 -13.07 22.96
N LYS A 250 10.70 -14.18 22.23
CA LYS A 250 10.79 -15.53 22.78
C LYS A 250 12.22 -15.85 23.26
N SER A 251 13.24 -15.39 22.53
CA SER A 251 14.64 -15.70 22.83
C SER A 251 15.24 -14.78 23.89
N PHE A 252 14.73 -13.54 23.98
CA PHE A 252 15.23 -12.51 24.89
C PHE A 252 14.08 -11.82 25.64
N PRO A 253 13.27 -12.54 26.45
CA PRO A 253 12.04 -12.00 27.04
C PRO A 253 12.25 -10.78 27.95
N ARG A 254 13.43 -10.67 28.58
CA ARG A 254 13.82 -9.51 29.40
C ARG A 254 14.48 -8.38 28.62
N LEU A 255 14.88 -8.58 27.37
CA LEU A 255 15.59 -7.55 26.60
C LEU A 255 14.75 -7.05 25.42
N ALA A 256 13.65 -7.72 25.10
CA ALA A 256 12.76 -7.43 23.98
C ALA A 256 11.31 -7.22 24.46
N THR A 257 10.71 -6.06 24.15
CA THR A 257 9.30 -5.77 24.53
C THR A 257 8.52 -5.11 23.40
N PRO A 258 7.23 -5.46 23.24
CA PRO A 258 6.33 -4.66 22.42
C PRO A 258 6.01 -3.31 23.10
N VAL A 259 5.82 -2.28 22.29
CA VAL A 259 5.31 -0.96 22.69
C VAL A 259 4.26 -0.47 21.71
N ASN A 260 3.42 0.44 22.18
CA ASN A 260 2.54 1.21 21.31
C ASN A 260 3.22 2.54 20.95
N ALA A 261 3.71 2.68 19.72
CA ALA A 261 4.39 3.88 19.26
C ALA A 261 3.47 5.09 19.30
N THR A 262 2.17 4.93 19.02
CA THR A 262 1.21 6.05 19.12
C THR A 262 1.12 6.57 20.54
N ALA A 263 1.03 5.70 21.56
CA ALA A 263 1.00 6.08 22.97
C ALA A 263 2.34 6.70 23.41
N LEU A 264 3.46 6.10 22.97
CA LEU A 264 4.81 6.57 23.25
C LEU A 264 5.12 7.94 22.62
N LEU A 265 4.52 8.23 21.47
CA LEU A 265 4.76 9.46 20.70
C LEU A 265 3.65 10.52 20.87
N SER A 266 2.59 10.23 21.63
CA SER A 266 1.49 11.17 21.87
C SER A 266 1.92 12.33 22.78
N ARG A 267 1.71 13.57 22.31
CA ARG A 267 1.67 14.78 23.13
C ARG A 267 0.47 15.63 22.68
N GLY A 268 -0.48 15.90 23.57
CA GLY A 268 -1.44 17.01 23.39
C GLY A 268 -2.92 16.68 23.19
N GLY A 269 -3.33 15.40 23.10
CA GLY A 269 -4.75 15.03 23.06
C GLY A 269 -5.11 13.77 23.85
N GLY A 270 -4.12 12.95 24.20
CA GLY A 270 -4.25 11.78 25.09
C GLY A 270 -3.66 12.04 26.47
N ASN A 271 -4.08 11.23 27.44
CA ASN A 271 -3.68 11.30 28.84
C ASN A 271 -2.12 11.28 28.97
N PRO A 272 -1.44 12.36 29.42
CA PRO A 272 0.03 12.42 29.52
C PRO A 272 0.67 11.25 30.27
N PHE A 273 -0.10 10.64 31.16
CA PHE A 273 0.25 9.43 31.90
C PHE A 273 0.48 8.18 31.02
N SER A 274 -0.17 8.06 29.86
CA SER A 274 0.06 6.91 28.97
C SER A 274 1.46 6.95 28.34
N ASN A 275 1.96 8.14 28.01
CA ASN A 275 3.31 8.33 27.48
C ASN A 275 4.38 7.98 28.53
N GLU A 276 4.23 8.51 29.75
CA GLU A 276 5.18 8.25 30.84
C GLU A 276 5.21 6.78 31.25
N GLN A 277 4.07 6.07 31.18
CA GLN A 277 4.00 4.63 31.44
C GLN A 277 4.58 3.79 30.30
N GLU A 278 4.28 4.14 29.05
CA GLU A 278 4.82 3.43 27.89
C GLU A 278 6.34 3.60 27.81
N THR A 279 6.85 4.76 28.24
CA THR A 279 8.28 5.05 28.32
C THR A 279 9.00 4.14 29.32
N LEU A 280 8.36 3.73 30.42
CA LEU A 280 8.98 2.80 31.39
C LEU A 280 9.31 1.44 30.77
N LYS A 281 8.61 1.02 29.72
CA LYS A 281 8.90 -0.24 29.03
C LYS A 281 10.27 -0.26 28.38
N LEU A 282 10.90 0.89 28.14
CA LEU A 282 12.25 1.01 27.56
C LEU A 282 13.36 0.70 28.58
N ILE A 283 13.07 0.75 29.89
CA ILE A 283 14.10 0.56 30.94
C ILE A 283 14.67 -0.85 30.85
N GLY A 284 16.00 -0.94 30.75
CA GLY A 284 16.73 -2.21 30.68
C GLY A 284 16.52 -3.03 29.41
N ARG A 285 15.87 -2.48 28.37
CA ARG A 285 15.61 -3.20 27.11
C ARG A 285 16.62 -2.86 26.02
N LEU A 286 16.85 -3.82 25.12
CA LEU A 286 17.68 -3.68 23.93
C LEU A 286 16.85 -3.58 22.66
N TRP A 287 15.71 -4.26 22.59
CA TRP A 287 14.80 -4.23 21.45
C TRP A 287 13.41 -3.79 21.88
N VAL A 288 12.87 -2.82 21.15
CA VAL A 288 11.53 -2.32 21.34
C VAL A 288 10.85 -2.28 20.00
N PHE A 289 9.66 -2.85 19.89
CA PHE A 289 8.94 -2.90 18.62
C PHE A 289 7.48 -2.56 18.76
N ASP A 290 6.95 -1.89 17.74
CA ASP A 290 5.51 -1.72 17.54
C ASP A 290 5.08 -2.62 16.39
N GLU A 291 4.11 -3.50 16.63
CA GLU A 291 3.61 -4.47 15.66
C GLU A 291 2.39 -3.94 14.89
N ASP A 292 1.75 -2.88 15.39
CA ASP A 292 0.46 -2.36 14.92
C ASP A 292 0.50 -0.83 14.68
N ALA A 293 1.70 -0.28 14.43
CA ALA A 293 1.84 1.15 14.22
C ALA A 293 1.07 1.59 12.96
N ASP A 294 0.21 2.60 13.09
CA ASP A 294 -0.37 3.30 11.95
C ASP A 294 0.50 4.50 11.57
N THR A 295 0.03 5.32 10.63
CA THR A 295 0.69 6.51 10.11
C THR A 295 1.27 7.40 11.22
N ILE A 296 2.59 7.62 11.21
CA ILE A 296 3.28 8.49 12.19
C ILE A 296 3.18 9.96 11.75
N SER A 297 2.69 10.84 12.62
CA SER A 297 2.54 12.26 12.36
C SER A 297 3.87 13.04 12.47
N VAL A 298 3.83 14.29 12.00
CA VAL A 298 4.95 15.25 12.05
C VAL A 298 5.45 15.49 13.48
N GLU A 299 4.52 15.66 14.42
CA GLU A 299 4.82 15.97 15.82
C GLU A 299 5.46 14.76 16.52
N GLN A 300 4.97 13.56 16.20
CA GLN A 300 5.50 12.28 16.67
C GLN A 300 6.94 12.04 16.20
N THR A 301 7.33 12.61 15.05
CA THR A 301 8.68 12.49 14.49
C THR A 301 9.77 13.08 15.40
N THR A 302 9.46 14.13 16.18
CA THR A 302 10.43 14.76 17.09
C THR A 302 10.69 13.89 18.34
N LEU A 303 9.65 13.25 18.87
CA LEU A 303 9.79 12.31 19.98
C LEU A 303 10.51 11.03 19.55
N LEU A 304 10.22 10.56 18.33
CA LEU A 304 10.92 9.42 17.74
C LEU A 304 12.43 9.70 17.59
N LYS A 305 12.82 10.95 17.31
CA LYS A 305 14.24 11.36 17.36
C LYS A 305 14.83 11.22 18.76
N LYS A 306 14.14 11.65 19.83
CA LYS A 306 14.66 11.53 21.21
C LYS A 306 14.81 10.08 21.66
N ILE A 307 13.85 9.24 21.30
CA ILE A 307 13.91 7.80 21.61
C ILE A 307 15.07 7.16 20.83
N SER A 308 15.21 7.47 19.53
CA SER A 308 16.27 6.89 18.70
C SER A 308 17.68 7.40 18.99
N THR A 309 17.89 8.57 19.61
CA THR A 309 19.23 9.13 19.88
C THR A 309 19.87 8.68 21.18
N GLY A 310 19.20 7.87 21.98
CA GLY A 310 19.69 7.49 23.32
C GLY A 310 19.76 8.65 24.30
N ASP A 311 18.89 9.65 24.12
CA ASP A 311 18.74 10.77 25.05
C ASP A 311 18.17 10.28 26.40
N MET A 312 18.28 11.12 27.43
CA MET A 312 17.60 10.89 28.71
C MET A 312 16.08 10.98 28.51
N LEU A 313 15.38 9.93 28.93
CA LEU A 313 13.92 9.86 28.97
C LEU A 313 13.46 9.87 30.43
N VAL A 314 12.24 10.35 30.65
CA VAL A 314 11.61 10.35 31.97
C VAL A 314 10.36 9.49 31.88
N GLY A 315 10.34 8.39 32.64
CA GLY A 315 9.17 7.54 32.82
C GLY A 315 8.60 7.69 34.22
N ARG A 316 7.31 7.37 34.41
CA ARG A 316 6.67 7.50 35.73
C ARG A 316 5.57 6.46 35.92
N ARG A 317 5.61 5.75 37.06
CA ARG A 317 4.52 4.85 37.49
C ARG A 317 3.46 5.62 38.27
N ILE A 318 2.23 5.11 38.29
CA ILE A 318 1.12 5.72 39.04
C ILE A 318 1.49 5.77 40.52
N ARG A 319 1.45 6.98 41.12
CA ARG A 319 1.80 7.27 42.53
C ARG A 319 3.30 7.18 42.89
N GLU A 320 4.19 7.08 41.90
CA GLU A 320 5.64 7.09 42.11
C GLU A 320 6.29 8.37 41.57
N ASN A 321 7.56 8.59 41.93
CA ASN A 321 8.38 9.66 41.37
C ASN A 321 8.80 9.32 39.93
N GLY A 322 9.11 10.34 39.14
CA GLY A 322 9.64 10.13 37.79
C GLY A 322 11.07 9.59 37.83
N ILE A 323 11.34 8.57 37.03
CA ILE A 323 12.64 7.93 36.89
C ILE A 323 13.26 8.45 35.58
N SER A 324 14.46 9.01 35.67
CA SER A 324 15.22 9.48 34.51
C SER A 324 16.25 8.43 34.11
N PHE A 325 16.19 7.95 32.86
CA PHE A 325 17.09 6.91 32.38
C PHE A 325 17.53 7.19 30.94
N ARG A 326 18.66 6.60 30.54
CA ARG A 326 19.16 6.72 29.18
C ARG A 326 18.58 5.61 28.31
N ASN A 327 17.99 5.95 27.16
CA ASN A 327 17.51 4.90 26.26
C ASN A 327 18.67 4.15 25.60
N ARG A 328 18.59 2.82 25.62
CA ARG A 328 19.52 1.91 24.93
C ARG A 328 18.82 1.00 23.91
N ALA A 329 17.49 1.01 23.91
CA ALA A 329 16.71 0.14 23.06
C ALA A 329 16.68 0.66 21.63
N THR A 330 16.91 -0.26 20.68
CA THR A 330 16.65 -0.04 19.27
C THR A 330 15.16 -0.17 19.01
N LEU A 331 14.57 0.85 18.37
CA LEU A 331 13.16 0.89 18.01
C LEU A 331 12.95 0.31 16.60
N ALA A 332 12.01 -0.63 16.47
CA ALA A 332 11.53 -1.14 15.20
C ALA A 332 10.01 -0.95 15.08
N ILE A 333 9.56 -0.39 13.97
CA ILE A 333 8.16 -0.11 13.71
C ILE A 333 7.72 -1.02 12.57
N ALA A 334 6.98 -2.07 12.89
CA ALA A 334 6.35 -2.92 11.90
C ALA A 334 4.96 -2.36 11.60
N SER A 335 4.71 -2.07 10.33
CA SER A 335 3.40 -1.55 9.89
C SER A 335 2.95 -2.22 8.62
N ASN A 336 1.63 -2.35 8.50
CA ASN A 336 0.95 -2.75 7.27
C ASN A 336 0.66 -1.55 6.36
N ASN A 337 0.68 -0.33 6.91
CA ASN A 337 0.53 0.90 6.18
C ASN A 337 1.91 1.55 5.97
N PRO A 338 2.14 2.21 4.82
CA PRO A 338 3.38 2.94 4.62
C PRO A 338 3.49 4.03 5.68
N VAL A 339 4.50 3.94 6.55
CA VAL A 339 4.71 4.93 7.61
C VAL A 339 5.19 6.23 6.99
N ILE A 340 4.33 7.25 7.02
CA ILE A 340 4.62 8.56 6.43
C ILE A 340 5.55 9.34 7.33
N LEU A 341 6.85 9.25 7.06
CA LEU A 341 7.84 10.05 7.76
C LEU A 341 8.17 11.31 6.95
N GLN A 342 8.13 12.48 7.60
CA GLN A 342 8.64 13.70 6.97
C GLN A 342 10.11 13.53 6.57
N SER A 343 10.40 13.81 5.30
CA SER A 343 11.74 13.76 4.71
C SER A 343 12.59 14.95 5.17
N THR A 344 12.95 14.99 6.46
CA THR A 344 14.02 15.87 6.96
C THR A 344 15.36 15.15 6.85
N GLU A 345 16.41 15.87 6.45
CA GLU A 345 17.74 15.29 6.28
C GLU A 345 18.25 14.61 7.57
N ALA A 346 17.92 15.19 8.73
CA ALA A 346 18.24 14.62 10.04
C ALA A 346 17.52 13.28 10.32
N LEU A 347 16.31 13.07 9.78
CA LEU A 347 15.57 11.82 9.93
C LEU A 347 16.04 10.76 8.92
N ASN A 348 16.36 11.20 7.70
CA ASN A 348 16.86 10.31 6.64
C ASN A 348 18.15 9.61 7.05
N ARG A 349 19.00 10.26 7.86
CA ARG A 349 20.25 9.69 8.40
C ARG A 349 20.03 8.68 9.55
N ARG A 350 18.81 8.59 10.08
CA ARG A 350 18.45 7.83 11.29
C ARG A 350 17.45 6.70 11.04
N ARG A 351 16.79 6.71 9.88
CA ARG A 351 15.78 5.72 9.54
C ARG A 351 16.39 4.59 8.71
N VAL A 352 16.00 3.37 9.01
CA VAL A 352 16.36 2.18 8.24
C VAL A 352 15.07 1.58 7.70
N PHE A 353 14.95 1.52 6.38
CA PHE A 353 13.77 0.98 5.71
C PHE A 353 13.97 -0.48 5.33
N VAL A 354 12.94 -1.28 5.58
CA VAL A 354 12.87 -2.69 5.20
C VAL A 354 11.55 -2.91 4.48
N ARG A 355 11.65 -3.35 3.22
CA ARG A 355 10.50 -3.81 2.45
C ARG A 355 10.37 -5.33 2.60
N MET A 356 9.29 -5.75 3.25
CA MET A 356 8.88 -7.15 3.34
C MET A 356 8.20 -7.55 2.04
N ARG A 357 8.37 -8.80 1.62
CA ARG A 357 7.72 -9.38 0.45
C ARG A 357 6.26 -9.69 0.75
N ASP A 358 5.36 -9.22 -0.11
CA ASP A 358 3.91 -9.40 0.03
C ASP A 358 3.43 -10.74 -0.60
N GLY A 359 2.16 -11.09 -0.39
CA GLY A 359 1.50 -12.19 -1.10
C GLY A 359 1.95 -13.63 -0.75
N ARG A 360 2.74 -13.80 0.33
CA ARG A 360 3.25 -15.11 0.76
C ARG A 360 2.15 -15.97 1.39
N LYS A 361 2.12 -17.26 1.03
CA LYS A 361 1.19 -18.22 1.65
C LYS A 361 1.76 -18.73 2.97
N GLU A 362 0.88 -18.98 3.94
CA GLU A 362 1.26 -19.50 5.27
C GLU A 362 2.13 -20.76 5.21
N LYS A 363 1.84 -21.67 4.27
CA LYS A 363 2.60 -22.92 4.07
C LYS A 363 4.07 -22.69 3.71
N GLU A 364 4.40 -21.56 3.08
CA GLU A 364 5.77 -21.21 2.69
C GLU A 364 6.63 -20.86 3.91
N PHE A 365 6.01 -20.43 5.03
CA PHE A 365 6.72 -20.09 6.26
C PHE A 365 7.13 -21.30 7.10
N LYS A 366 6.84 -22.53 6.66
CA LYS A 366 7.13 -23.75 7.43
C LYS A 366 8.61 -23.86 7.82
N GLU A 367 9.53 -23.53 6.91
CA GLU A 367 10.97 -23.55 7.19
C GLU A 367 11.37 -22.46 8.20
N LEU A 368 10.85 -21.24 8.06
CA LEU A 368 11.11 -20.15 9.01
C LEU A 368 10.58 -20.51 10.42
N LEU A 369 9.38 -21.06 10.50
CA LEU A 369 8.76 -21.47 11.76
C LEU A 369 9.55 -22.59 12.44
N SER A 370 9.94 -23.63 11.70
CA SER A 370 10.74 -24.74 12.26
C SER A 370 12.12 -24.28 12.71
N PHE A 371 12.76 -23.40 11.93
CA PHE A 371 14.05 -22.81 12.27
C PHE A 371 13.97 -21.97 13.55
N ARG A 372 12.94 -21.12 13.66
CA ARG A 372 12.65 -20.33 14.86
C ARG A 372 12.36 -21.22 16.07
N ASP A 373 11.58 -22.28 15.91
CA ASP A 373 11.22 -23.15 17.03
C ASP A 373 12.43 -23.93 17.56
N ARG A 374 13.39 -24.25 16.69
CA ARG A 374 14.63 -24.95 17.06
C ARG A 374 15.70 -24.03 17.66
N TYR A 375 15.91 -22.84 17.09
CA TYR A 375 17.06 -21.99 17.44
C TYR A 375 16.69 -20.60 17.99
N GLY A 376 15.40 -20.24 18.01
CA GLY A 376 14.96 -18.91 18.38
C GLY A 376 15.49 -17.83 17.43
N ALA A 377 15.91 -16.71 18.01
CA ALA A 377 16.49 -15.56 17.32
C ALA A 377 18.02 -15.62 17.21
N ILE A 378 18.66 -16.62 17.82
CA ILE A 378 20.12 -16.69 17.96
C ILE A 378 20.84 -16.69 16.59
N PRO A 379 20.42 -17.49 15.58
CA PRO A 379 21.07 -17.44 14.27
C PRO A 379 20.92 -16.10 13.55
N PHE A 380 19.79 -15.40 13.73
CA PHE A 380 19.60 -14.05 13.18
C PHE A 380 20.52 -13.04 13.86
N LEU A 381 20.77 -13.18 15.16
CA LEU A 381 21.78 -12.39 15.87
C LEU A 381 23.19 -12.68 15.37
N MET A 382 23.56 -13.95 15.12
CA MET A 382 24.85 -14.32 14.52
C MET A 382 25.03 -13.70 13.14
N ALA A 383 24.01 -13.80 12.28
CA ALA A 383 24.02 -13.21 10.95
C ALA A 383 24.13 -11.68 11.01
N SER A 384 23.47 -11.06 11.98
CA SER A 384 23.59 -9.63 12.24
C SER A 384 25.02 -9.25 12.64
N CYS A 385 25.64 -9.97 13.59
CA CYS A 385 27.02 -9.73 14.01
C CYS A 385 27.99 -9.79 12.82
N ARG A 386 27.84 -10.80 11.95
CA ARG A 386 28.62 -10.93 10.71
C ARG A 386 28.40 -9.76 9.76
N LEU A 387 27.17 -9.27 9.66
CA LEU A 387 26.84 -8.15 8.80
C LEU A 387 27.49 -6.85 9.28
N TRP A 388 27.47 -6.57 10.59
CA TRP A 388 28.17 -5.42 11.17
C TRP A 388 29.69 -5.51 11.02
N GLU A 389 30.26 -6.70 11.14
CA GLU A 389 31.69 -6.96 10.92
C GLU A 389 32.10 -6.70 9.46
N VAL A 390 31.36 -7.24 8.48
CA VAL A 390 31.77 -7.25 7.06
C VAL A 390 31.29 -6.02 6.29
N ARG A 391 30.07 -5.53 6.55
CA ARG A 391 29.47 -4.40 5.81
C ARG A 391 29.60 -3.06 6.55
N GLY A 392 29.96 -3.08 7.83
CA GLY A 392 30.08 -1.89 8.66
C GLY A 392 28.75 -1.22 8.98
N ASP A 393 28.83 0.07 9.35
CA ASP A 393 27.76 0.74 10.09
C ASP A 393 26.63 1.32 9.23
N LYS A 394 26.85 1.45 7.92
CA LYS A 394 25.92 2.16 7.04
C LYS A 394 24.81 1.23 6.53
N PRO A 395 23.53 1.52 6.83
CA PRO A 395 22.40 0.84 6.22
C PRO A 395 22.20 1.30 4.76
N TRP A 396 21.43 0.53 4.01
CA TRP A 396 20.98 0.89 2.67
C TRP A 396 19.87 1.94 2.74
N ASN A 397 20.02 3.02 1.98
CA ASN A 397 19.09 4.17 1.98
C ASN A 397 18.24 4.26 0.70
N ASP A 398 18.36 3.29 -0.18
CA ASP A 398 17.66 3.19 -1.47
C ASP A 398 16.43 2.27 -1.43
N VAL A 399 16.15 1.64 -0.28
CA VAL A 399 14.94 0.83 -0.07
C VAL A 399 13.70 1.72 -0.07
N SER A 400 12.75 1.42 -0.96
CA SER A 400 11.45 2.09 -1.07
C SER A 400 10.36 1.34 -0.31
N ILE A 401 9.45 2.08 0.30
CA ILE A 401 8.29 1.58 1.07
C ILE A 401 6.99 1.61 0.24
N GLY A 402 7.03 2.10 -1.00
CA GLY A 402 5.85 2.11 -1.86
C GLY A 402 5.49 0.70 -2.38
N SER A 403 4.22 0.31 -2.27
CA SER A 403 3.63 -0.87 -2.92
C SER A 403 2.40 -0.49 -3.71
N ALA A 404 2.36 -0.78 -5.02
CA ALA A 404 1.19 -0.50 -5.85
C ALA A 404 0.00 -1.43 -5.58
N GLU A 405 0.24 -2.62 -5.01
CA GLU A 405 -0.81 -3.53 -4.53
C GLU A 405 -1.66 -2.97 -3.36
N SER A 406 -1.34 -1.77 -2.86
CA SER A 406 -2.02 -1.12 -1.72
C SER A 406 -2.67 0.22 -2.08
N LEU A 407 -2.81 0.55 -3.36
CA LEU A 407 -3.48 1.78 -3.77
C LEU A 407 -5.00 1.62 -3.65
N ASP A 408 -5.63 2.54 -2.95
CA ASP A 408 -7.08 2.72 -3.04
C ASP A 408 -7.44 3.43 -4.37
N ASP A 409 -8.73 3.43 -4.72
CA ASP A 409 -9.19 4.01 -6.00
C ASP A 409 -8.78 5.48 -6.18
N ALA A 410 -8.77 6.25 -5.08
CA ALA A 410 -8.36 7.65 -5.09
C ALA A 410 -6.88 7.81 -5.43
N GLN A 411 -6.03 6.95 -4.84
CA GLN A 411 -4.60 6.93 -5.08
C GLN A 411 -4.27 6.40 -6.47
N GLN A 412 -4.95 5.34 -6.91
CA GLN A 412 -4.78 4.75 -8.24
C GLN A 412 -5.09 5.79 -9.33
N TRP A 413 -6.19 6.52 -9.19
CA TRP A 413 -6.53 7.60 -10.12
C TRP A 413 -5.44 8.67 -10.20
N ILE A 414 -4.86 9.09 -9.06
CA ILE A 414 -3.78 10.07 -9.03
C ILE A 414 -2.53 9.53 -9.77
N VAL A 415 -2.19 8.26 -9.53
CA VAL A 415 -1.06 7.60 -10.21
C VAL A 415 -1.31 7.57 -11.71
N ASP A 416 -2.46 7.08 -12.16
CA ASP A 416 -2.81 6.97 -13.57
C ASP A 416 -2.77 8.33 -14.28
N GLN A 417 -3.34 9.38 -13.67
CA GLN A 417 -3.27 10.73 -14.22
C GLN A 417 -1.83 11.24 -14.35
N ILE A 418 -0.96 10.95 -13.37
CA ILE A 418 0.46 11.31 -13.44
C ILE A 418 1.20 10.50 -14.51
N VAL A 419 0.87 9.22 -14.68
CA VAL A 419 1.47 8.37 -15.72
C VAL A 419 1.06 8.84 -17.12
N SER A 420 -0.24 9.11 -17.34
CA SER A 420 -0.78 9.54 -18.63
C SER A 420 -0.43 10.99 -19.00
N ASN A 421 -0.51 11.92 -18.04
CA ASN A 421 -0.43 13.37 -18.31
C ASN A 421 0.85 14.04 -17.74
N GLY A 422 1.62 13.32 -16.93
CA GLY A 422 2.78 13.86 -16.20
C GLY A 422 2.41 14.68 -14.95
N TYR A 423 1.12 14.81 -14.63
CA TYR A 423 0.60 15.52 -13.45
C TYR A 423 -0.83 15.07 -13.15
N ALA A 424 -1.28 15.25 -11.90
CA ALA A 424 -2.68 15.07 -11.51
C ALA A 424 -3.26 16.37 -10.93
N VAL A 425 -4.53 16.66 -11.21
CA VAL A 425 -5.28 17.74 -10.56
C VAL A 425 -6.14 17.11 -9.48
N SER A 426 -5.77 17.25 -8.21
CA SER A 426 -6.46 16.56 -7.12
C SER A 426 -7.94 16.95 -6.97
N GLN A 427 -8.34 18.12 -7.47
CA GLN A 427 -9.74 18.56 -7.46
C GLN A 427 -10.62 17.77 -8.43
N ASP A 428 -10.01 17.17 -9.45
CA ASP A 428 -10.71 16.39 -10.47
C ASP A 428 -10.79 14.90 -10.09
N ASN A 429 -10.27 14.52 -8.91
CA ASN A 429 -10.34 13.15 -8.42
C ASN A 429 -11.81 12.80 -8.10
N PRO A 430 -12.41 11.81 -8.77
CA PRO A 430 -13.81 11.43 -8.54
C PRO A 430 -14.01 10.77 -7.16
N TYR A 431 -12.93 10.26 -6.56
CA TYR A 431 -12.94 9.61 -5.26
C TYR A 431 -12.65 10.63 -4.15
N LYS A 432 -13.61 10.82 -3.23
CA LYS A 432 -13.48 11.80 -2.14
C LYS A 432 -12.51 11.33 -1.06
N GLU A 433 -11.40 12.04 -0.91
CA GLU A 433 -10.49 11.90 0.24
C GLU A 433 -10.76 12.97 1.31
N SER A 434 -10.59 12.60 2.58
CA SER A 434 -10.45 13.60 3.64
C SER A 434 -9.17 14.41 3.47
N ARG A 435 -9.09 15.62 4.06
CA ARG A 435 -7.87 16.45 3.96
C ARG A 435 -6.62 15.74 4.49
N SER A 436 -6.74 14.96 5.56
CA SER A 436 -5.64 14.14 6.10
C SER A 436 -5.30 12.96 5.18
N GLY A 437 -6.32 12.29 4.63
CA GLY A 437 -6.13 11.23 3.63
C GLY A 437 -5.38 11.73 2.40
N HIS A 438 -5.77 12.89 1.88
CA HIS A 438 -5.11 13.49 0.72
C HIS A 438 -3.64 13.85 1.00
N MET A 439 -3.33 14.41 2.17
CA MET A 439 -1.93 14.67 2.58
C MET A 439 -1.11 13.37 2.68
N ASN A 440 -1.73 12.30 3.17
CA ASN A 440 -1.11 10.99 3.24
C ASN A 440 -0.82 10.45 1.85
N THR A 441 -1.78 10.54 0.93
CA THR A 441 -1.63 10.14 -0.48
C THR A 441 -0.48 10.87 -1.18
N VAL A 442 -0.40 12.20 -1.02
CA VAL A 442 0.70 13.00 -1.59
C VAL A 442 2.06 12.53 -1.05
N SER A 443 2.16 12.20 0.24
CA SER A 443 3.42 11.75 0.82
C SER A 443 3.75 10.28 0.50
N LYS A 444 2.75 9.39 0.50
CA LYS A 444 2.88 7.95 0.17
C LYS A 444 3.41 7.77 -1.25
N LEU A 445 2.89 8.56 -2.18
CA LEU A 445 3.29 8.54 -3.59
C LEU A 445 4.55 9.37 -3.88
N GLY A 446 5.14 10.05 -2.87
CA GLY A 446 6.32 10.89 -3.09
C GLY A 446 6.07 12.09 -4.01
N LEU A 447 4.90 12.73 -3.88
CA LEU A 447 4.45 13.83 -4.72
C LEU A 447 4.71 15.20 -4.06
N LEU A 448 4.66 16.26 -4.88
CA LEU A 448 4.61 17.64 -4.42
C LEU A 448 3.53 18.41 -5.17
N SER A 449 3.02 19.45 -4.52
CA SER A 449 2.06 20.36 -5.13
C SER A 449 2.76 21.55 -5.80
N LYS A 450 2.48 21.80 -7.07
CA LYS A 450 3.04 22.91 -7.87
C LYS A 450 1.93 23.62 -8.64
N CYS A 451 2.09 24.90 -8.94
CA CYS A 451 1.18 25.60 -9.85
C CYS A 451 1.59 25.35 -11.30
N LYS A 452 0.62 24.99 -12.16
CA LYS A 452 0.80 24.81 -13.60
C LYS A 452 -0.31 25.54 -14.35
N LYS A 453 -0.01 26.06 -15.54
CA LYS A 453 -1.01 26.69 -16.41
C LYS A 453 -1.63 25.61 -17.29
N ILE A 454 -2.94 25.41 -17.18
CA ILE A 454 -3.74 24.43 -17.94
C ILE A 454 -4.93 25.21 -18.52
N ASP A 455 -5.14 25.13 -19.83
CA ASP A 455 -6.24 25.82 -20.54
C ASP A 455 -6.38 27.31 -20.20
N GLY A 456 -5.25 28.00 -20.10
CA GLY A 456 -5.19 29.43 -19.79
C GLY A 456 -5.36 29.78 -18.30
N LYS A 457 -5.75 28.83 -17.43
CA LYS A 457 -5.92 29.03 -15.98
C LYS A 457 -4.75 28.46 -15.19
N VAL A 458 -4.39 29.12 -14.08
CA VAL A 458 -3.37 28.61 -13.15
C VAL A 458 -4.04 27.66 -12.17
N VAL A 459 -3.71 26.38 -12.28
CA VAL A 459 -4.28 25.31 -11.46
C VAL A 459 -3.17 24.67 -10.62
N ARG A 460 -3.53 24.22 -9.42
CA ARG A 460 -2.62 23.54 -8.51
C ARG A 460 -2.63 22.05 -8.84
N VAL A 461 -1.46 21.52 -9.22
CA VAL A 461 -1.27 20.14 -9.66
C VAL A 461 -0.35 19.38 -8.72
N LEU A 462 -0.47 18.06 -8.71
CA LEU A 462 0.49 17.14 -8.12
C LEU A 462 1.46 16.66 -9.20
N VAL A 463 2.76 16.67 -8.85
CA VAL A 463 3.84 16.15 -9.67
C VAL A 463 4.77 15.31 -8.82
N VAL A 464 5.52 14.41 -9.46
CA VAL A 464 6.48 13.55 -8.76
C VAL A 464 7.61 14.39 -8.16
N LYS A 465 7.81 14.27 -6.85
CA LYS A 465 8.95 14.85 -6.12
C LYS A 465 10.10 13.87 -6.03
N ASP A 466 9.77 12.63 -5.70
CA ASP A 466 10.72 11.56 -5.44
C ASP A 466 10.41 10.37 -6.37
N GLU A 467 11.12 10.32 -7.49
CA GLU A 467 10.95 9.25 -8.48
C GLU A 467 11.30 7.87 -7.89
N ARG A 468 12.16 7.79 -6.86
CA ARG A 468 12.45 6.50 -6.21
C ARG A 468 11.24 5.95 -5.47
N THR A 469 10.46 6.84 -4.85
CA THR A 469 9.21 6.47 -4.19
C THR A 469 8.11 6.21 -5.23
N PHE A 470 8.06 6.98 -6.33
CA PHE A 470 6.98 6.87 -7.32
C PHE A 470 7.15 5.74 -8.35
N ALA A 471 8.39 5.33 -8.65
CA ALA A 471 8.71 4.38 -9.72
C ALA A 471 7.96 3.04 -9.66
N PRO A 472 7.75 2.40 -8.48
CA PRO A 472 6.96 1.17 -8.40
C PRO A 472 5.54 1.36 -8.91
N PHE A 473 4.87 2.45 -8.50
CA PHE A 473 3.50 2.77 -8.92
C PHE A 473 3.41 3.08 -10.41
N ARG A 474 4.39 3.81 -10.95
CA ARG A 474 4.47 4.11 -12.39
C ARG A 474 4.55 2.83 -13.22
N LYS A 475 5.39 1.88 -12.81
CA LYS A 475 5.62 0.64 -13.56
C LYS A 475 4.35 -0.22 -13.61
N GLU A 476 3.67 -0.36 -12.49
CA GLU A 476 2.45 -1.18 -12.40
C GLU A 476 1.28 -0.55 -13.16
N SER A 477 1.00 0.75 -12.93
CA SER A 477 -0.03 1.49 -13.66
C SER A 477 0.23 1.48 -15.17
N ALA A 478 1.46 1.68 -15.63
CA ALA A 478 1.79 1.61 -17.05
C ALA A 478 1.53 0.22 -17.66
N ALA A 479 1.83 -0.87 -16.92
CA ALA A 479 1.54 -2.23 -17.36
C ALA A 479 0.04 -2.50 -17.43
N SER A 480 -0.73 -2.14 -16.39
CA SER A 480 -2.19 -2.30 -16.38
C SER A 480 -2.88 -1.51 -17.49
N ILE A 481 -2.42 -0.29 -17.77
CA ILE A 481 -2.93 0.52 -18.88
C ILE A 481 -2.62 -0.16 -20.23
N GLN A 482 -1.42 -0.73 -20.40
CA GLN A 482 -1.04 -1.42 -21.62
C GLN A 482 -1.85 -2.70 -21.84
N ASP A 483 -2.09 -3.48 -20.79
CA ASP A 483 -2.90 -4.71 -20.86
C ASP A 483 -4.37 -4.39 -21.20
N ALA A 484 -4.94 -3.35 -20.59
CA ALA A 484 -6.30 -2.91 -20.88
C ALA A 484 -6.48 -2.41 -22.33
N LEU A 485 -5.45 -1.79 -22.90
CA LEU A 485 -5.44 -1.40 -24.32
C LEU A 485 -5.37 -2.61 -25.25
N ALA A 486 -4.57 -3.63 -24.90
CA ALA A 486 -4.47 -4.86 -25.68
C ALA A 486 -5.78 -5.67 -25.66
N GLU A 487 -6.47 -5.74 -24.52
CA GLU A 487 -7.79 -6.37 -24.44
C GLU A 487 -8.83 -5.62 -25.27
N ALA A 488 -8.82 -4.28 -25.24
CA ALA A 488 -9.74 -3.45 -26.01
C ALA A 488 -9.58 -3.62 -27.54
N GLU A 489 -8.37 -3.91 -28.03
CA GLU A 489 -8.10 -4.23 -29.44
C GLU A 489 -8.57 -5.63 -29.85
N SER A 490 -8.77 -6.54 -28.89
CA SER A 490 -9.12 -7.95 -29.13
C SER A 490 -10.62 -8.25 -29.27
N THR A 491 -11.50 -7.24 -29.13
CA THR A 491 -12.95 -7.47 -29.19
C THR A 491 -13.37 -7.80 -30.64
N PRO A 492 -13.95 -8.99 -30.91
CA PRO A 492 -14.24 -9.43 -32.27
C PRO A 492 -15.33 -8.57 -32.92
N VAL A 493 -15.01 -8.00 -34.09
CA VAL A 493 -15.96 -7.26 -34.95
C VAL A 493 -16.96 -8.27 -35.54
N PRO A 494 -18.28 -8.01 -35.51
CA PRO A 494 -19.25 -8.89 -36.13
C PRO A 494 -19.03 -8.97 -37.65
N ALA A 495 -19.19 -10.16 -38.24
CA ALA A 495 -19.19 -10.32 -39.69
C ALA A 495 -20.41 -9.61 -40.33
N LEU A 496 -20.29 -9.23 -41.61
CA LEU A 496 -21.44 -8.74 -42.38
C LEU A 496 -22.55 -9.81 -42.42
N PRO A 497 -23.84 -9.41 -42.36
CA PRO A 497 -24.96 -10.33 -42.54
C PRO A 497 -24.89 -11.07 -43.89
N SER A 498 -25.41 -12.30 -43.92
CA SER A 498 -25.53 -13.06 -45.16
C SER A 498 -26.47 -12.35 -46.15
N PRO A 499 -26.18 -12.40 -47.48
CA PRO A 499 -27.07 -11.84 -48.49
C PRO A 499 -28.49 -12.38 -48.39
N ARG A 500 -29.48 -11.49 -48.54
CA ARG A 500 -30.89 -11.85 -48.56
C ARG A 500 -31.29 -12.41 -49.93
N GLU A 501 -32.13 -13.45 -49.94
CA GLU A 501 -32.66 -14.09 -51.15
C GLU A 501 -34.01 -13.48 -51.57
N ASP A 502 -34.11 -12.16 -51.60
CA ASP A 502 -35.34 -11.48 -52.01
C ASP A 502 -35.47 -11.44 -53.55
N ASN A 503 -36.63 -11.81 -54.09
CA ASN A 503 -36.92 -11.71 -55.53
C ASN A 503 -38.36 -11.21 -55.77
N PRO A 504 -38.55 -9.99 -56.33
CA PRO A 504 -37.52 -9.01 -56.70
C PRO A 504 -36.81 -8.44 -55.46
N VAL A 505 -35.55 -7.98 -55.63
CA VAL A 505 -34.80 -7.32 -54.56
C VAL A 505 -35.50 -5.98 -54.23
N PRO A 506 -35.95 -5.76 -52.98
CA PRO A 506 -36.65 -4.54 -52.60
C PRO A 506 -35.69 -3.35 -52.61
N THR A 507 -36.19 -2.17 -52.93
CA THR A 507 -35.39 -0.95 -53.03
C THR A 507 -35.46 -0.11 -51.74
N PRO A 508 -34.54 0.85 -51.50
CA PRO A 508 -34.54 1.65 -50.27
C PRO A 508 -35.84 2.45 -50.06
N ASP A 509 -36.51 2.87 -51.13
CA ASP A 509 -37.81 3.56 -51.07
C ASP A 509 -38.94 2.64 -50.59
N ASP A 510 -38.88 1.33 -50.84
CA ASP A 510 -39.83 0.35 -50.27
C ASP A 510 -39.78 0.32 -48.74
N TYR A 511 -38.65 0.70 -48.15
CA TYR A 511 -38.46 0.82 -46.70
C TYR A 511 -38.60 2.25 -46.18
N GLY A 512 -39.05 3.19 -47.02
CA GLY A 512 -39.32 4.57 -46.61
C GLY A 512 -38.11 5.52 -46.65
N PHE A 513 -36.97 5.10 -47.22
CA PHE A 513 -35.84 6.02 -47.41
C PHE A 513 -36.13 6.98 -48.57
N PRO A 514 -35.97 8.31 -48.38
CA PRO A 514 -36.20 9.28 -49.43
C PRO A 514 -35.02 9.29 -50.41
N VAL A 515 -35.15 8.54 -51.50
CA VAL A 515 -34.12 8.40 -52.55
C VAL A 515 -34.68 8.68 -53.94
N THR A 516 -33.78 8.96 -54.88
CA THR A 516 -34.09 9.00 -56.31
C THR A 516 -33.16 8.05 -57.07
N PHE A 517 -33.62 7.53 -58.21
CA PHE A 517 -32.87 6.54 -58.98
C PHE A 517 -32.37 7.13 -60.29
N GLY A 518 -31.16 6.75 -60.71
CA GLY A 518 -30.58 7.10 -62.00
C GLY A 518 -29.98 5.90 -62.73
N THR A 519 -29.62 6.07 -64.00
CA THR A 519 -28.95 5.04 -64.81
C THR A 519 -27.44 5.08 -64.62
N VAL A 520 -26.79 3.90 -64.56
CA VAL A 520 -25.32 3.76 -64.53
C VAL A 520 -24.86 3.20 -65.86
N SER A 521 -23.98 3.91 -66.59
CA SER A 521 -23.33 3.40 -67.80
C SER A 521 -22.14 2.47 -67.47
N GLU A 522 -21.70 1.67 -68.45
CA GLU A 522 -20.53 0.78 -68.30
C GLU A 522 -19.31 1.54 -67.75
N GLY A 523 -18.65 0.98 -66.73
CA GLY A 523 -17.38 1.47 -66.18
C GLY A 523 -17.44 2.40 -64.95
N LYS A 524 -18.56 2.45 -64.20
CA LYS A 524 -18.77 3.37 -63.04
C LYS A 524 -18.59 4.87 -63.37
N LYS A 525 -18.34 5.24 -64.63
CA LYS A 525 -18.08 6.60 -65.09
C LYS A 525 -19.06 6.97 -66.21
N SER A 526 -20.25 7.40 -65.81
CA SER A 526 -20.85 8.66 -66.25
C SER A 526 -22.27 8.75 -65.67
N PHE A 527 -22.42 9.59 -64.64
CA PHE A 527 -23.72 10.09 -64.23
C PHE A 527 -23.83 11.48 -64.84
N ASP A 528 -24.74 11.67 -65.81
CA ASP A 528 -24.91 12.93 -66.55
C ASP A 528 -25.58 13.98 -65.64
N TRP A 529 -24.79 14.69 -64.83
CA TRP A 529 -25.26 15.66 -63.83
C TRP A 529 -26.15 16.76 -64.43
N ALA A 530 -25.94 17.09 -65.71
CA ALA A 530 -26.67 18.12 -66.43
C ALA A 530 -28.15 17.76 -66.70
N LYS A 531 -28.51 16.47 -66.78
CA LYS A 531 -29.89 16.02 -67.03
C LYS A 531 -30.74 15.84 -65.76
N ASN A 532 -30.13 15.81 -64.58
CA ASN A 532 -30.77 15.31 -63.36
C ASN A 532 -31.18 16.36 -62.32
N ARG A 533 -31.06 17.66 -62.60
CA ARG A 533 -31.62 18.72 -61.74
C ARG A 533 -33.16 18.70 -61.64
N THR A 534 -33.84 17.85 -62.41
CA THR A 534 -35.30 17.81 -62.58
C THR A 534 -35.91 16.41 -62.49
N LEU A 535 -35.23 15.41 -61.91
CA LEU A 535 -35.83 14.08 -61.75
C LEU A 535 -36.94 14.09 -60.68
N PRO A 536 -38.17 13.68 -61.00
CA PRO A 536 -39.25 13.57 -60.02
C PRO A 536 -39.00 12.41 -59.06
N VAL A 537 -39.35 12.63 -57.78
CA VAL A 537 -39.27 11.62 -56.71
C VAL A 537 -40.24 10.47 -56.99
N GLY A 538 -39.78 9.22 -56.85
CA GLY A 538 -40.68 8.03 -56.78
C GLY A 538 -40.96 7.26 -58.08
N ARG A 539 -39.96 6.89 -58.87
CA ARG A 539 -40.10 5.79 -59.85
C ARG A 539 -39.15 4.64 -59.54
N ARG A 540 -39.64 3.41 -59.75
CA ARG A 540 -38.86 2.15 -59.74
C ARG A 540 -37.55 2.28 -60.53
N PRO A 541 -36.51 1.50 -60.20
CA PRO A 541 -35.25 1.49 -60.95
C PRO A 541 -35.48 1.38 -62.46
N PRO A 542 -34.64 2.00 -63.30
CA PRO A 542 -34.75 1.91 -64.76
C PRO A 542 -34.83 0.44 -65.21
N SER A 543 -35.97 0.02 -65.77
CA SER A 543 -36.27 -1.39 -66.06
C SER A 543 -35.40 -2.04 -67.14
N SER A 544 -34.55 -1.27 -67.82
CA SER A 544 -33.67 -1.71 -68.91
C SER A 544 -32.18 -1.72 -68.55
N ALA A 545 -31.79 -1.32 -67.34
CA ALA A 545 -30.38 -1.20 -66.94
C ALA A 545 -29.94 -2.35 -66.03
N SER A 546 -28.76 -2.95 -66.31
CA SER A 546 -28.13 -3.97 -65.47
C SER A 546 -27.64 -3.44 -64.11
N ALA A 547 -27.46 -2.12 -64.00
CA ALA A 547 -27.11 -1.43 -62.78
C ALA A 547 -27.80 -0.06 -62.69
N TYR A 548 -28.13 0.37 -61.47
CA TYR A 548 -28.75 1.66 -61.21
C TYR A 548 -28.08 2.39 -60.05
N ALA A 549 -28.15 3.72 -60.09
CA ALA A 549 -27.63 4.61 -59.08
C ALA A 549 -28.73 4.99 -58.09
N VAL A 550 -28.40 5.02 -56.80
CA VAL A 550 -29.24 5.53 -55.73
C VAL A 550 -28.67 6.86 -55.27
N VAL A 551 -29.48 7.91 -55.39
CA VAL A 551 -29.14 9.27 -54.99
C VAL A 551 -29.96 9.62 -53.74
N PRO A 552 -29.31 9.88 -52.59
CA PRO A 552 -30.00 10.26 -51.37
C PRO A 552 -30.69 11.61 -51.54
N ALA A 553 -31.96 11.77 -51.17
CA ALA A 553 -32.62 13.08 -51.18
C ALA A 553 -32.20 13.94 -49.97
N ALA A 554 -32.74 15.17 -49.88
CA ALA A 554 -32.50 16.03 -48.73
C ALA A 554 -32.93 15.35 -47.42
N GLY A 555 -32.10 15.43 -46.38
CA GLY A 555 -32.34 14.79 -45.08
C GLY A 555 -31.96 13.31 -44.99
N MET A 556 -31.22 12.77 -45.97
CA MET A 556 -30.74 11.40 -45.96
C MET A 556 -29.28 11.31 -46.43
N ALA A 557 -28.56 10.33 -45.89
CA ALA A 557 -27.21 10.00 -46.31
C ALA A 557 -27.01 8.49 -46.45
N ILE A 558 -26.02 8.14 -47.26
CA ILE A 558 -25.52 6.80 -47.45
C ILE A 558 -24.05 6.82 -47.06
N ILE A 559 -23.70 6.00 -46.08
CA ILE A 559 -22.34 5.81 -45.57
C ILE A 559 -21.76 4.60 -46.29
N ASP A 560 -20.77 4.83 -47.13
CA ASP A 560 -20.04 3.81 -47.86
C ASP A 560 -18.83 3.38 -47.02
N LEU A 561 -18.96 2.21 -46.39
CA LEU A 561 -17.95 1.56 -45.55
C LEU A 561 -17.01 0.79 -46.50
N ASP A 562 -16.03 1.49 -47.08
CA ASP A 562 -15.14 0.95 -48.09
C ASP A 562 -13.99 0.15 -47.45
N VAL A 563 -13.20 -0.48 -48.30
CA VAL A 563 -11.95 -1.15 -47.94
C VAL A 563 -10.80 -0.15 -48.00
N ALA A 564 -9.84 -0.27 -47.09
CA ALA A 564 -8.62 0.53 -47.16
C ALA A 564 -7.82 0.17 -48.43
N LYS A 565 -7.30 1.19 -49.11
CA LYS A 565 -6.47 1.04 -50.32
C LYS A 565 -5.15 1.76 -50.14
N ASP A 566 -4.09 1.19 -50.71
CA ASP A 566 -2.80 1.86 -50.80
C ASP A 566 -2.94 3.14 -51.65
N PRO A 567 -2.57 4.33 -51.13
CA PRO A 567 -2.73 5.59 -51.86
C PRO A 567 -1.89 5.69 -53.14
N LEU A 568 -0.80 4.93 -53.24
CA LEU A 568 0.14 4.94 -54.37
C LEU A 568 -0.23 3.90 -55.44
N THR A 569 -0.65 2.70 -55.03
CA THR A 569 -0.92 1.60 -55.96
C THR A 569 -2.41 1.39 -56.24
N GLY A 570 -3.29 1.89 -55.38
CA GLY A 570 -4.74 1.67 -55.45
C GLY A 570 -5.19 0.24 -55.10
N GLU A 571 -4.25 -0.61 -54.66
CA GLU A 571 -4.55 -1.99 -54.26
C GLU A 571 -5.19 -2.06 -52.86
N VAL A 572 -5.99 -3.10 -52.64
CA VAL A 572 -6.72 -3.31 -51.38
C VAL A 572 -5.78 -3.83 -50.29
N LEU A 573 -5.75 -3.16 -49.14
CA LEU A 573 -4.96 -3.55 -47.98
C LEU A 573 -5.78 -4.52 -47.10
N LYS A 574 -5.50 -5.82 -47.22
CA LYS A 574 -6.28 -6.87 -46.54
C LYS A 574 -6.12 -6.90 -45.01
N ASP A 575 -4.99 -6.42 -44.51
CA ASP A 575 -4.67 -6.41 -43.07
C ASP A 575 -5.02 -5.06 -42.40
N ALA A 576 -5.57 -4.10 -43.15
CA ALA A 576 -6.00 -2.81 -42.64
C ALA A 576 -7.49 -2.84 -42.26
N PRO A 577 -7.90 -2.10 -41.22
CA PRO A 577 -9.31 -2.03 -40.82
C PRO A 577 -10.16 -1.42 -41.95
N THR A 578 -11.30 -2.04 -42.25
CA THR A 578 -12.27 -1.49 -43.22
C THR A 578 -13.20 -0.48 -42.54
N GLY A 579 -14.00 0.25 -43.32
CA GLY A 579 -14.99 1.16 -42.74
C GLY A 579 -15.98 0.45 -41.81
N TRP A 580 -16.25 -0.83 -42.07
CA TRP A 580 -17.08 -1.69 -41.22
C TRP A 580 -16.43 -1.95 -39.85
N ASP A 581 -15.12 -2.22 -39.83
CA ASP A 581 -14.36 -2.44 -38.59
C ASP A 581 -14.32 -1.17 -37.74
N VAL A 582 -14.08 -0.03 -38.39
CA VAL A 582 -14.04 1.29 -37.73
C VAL A 582 -15.38 1.60 -37.08
N PHE A 583 -16.48 1.46 -37.81
CA PHE A 583 -17.82 1.77 -37.29
C PHE A 583 -18.20 0.86 -36.11
N ASN A 584 -17.94 -0.45 -36.21
CA ASN A 584 -18.26 -1.38 -35.13
C ASN A 584 -17.43 -1.15 -33.85
N ARG A 585 -16.18 -0.67 -33.99
CA ARG A 585 -15.28 -0.41 -32.86
C ARG A 585 -15.51 0.95 -32.20
N GLU A 586 -15.74 2.00 -32.99
CA GLU A 586 -15.75 3.38 -32.50
C GLU A 586 -17.16 3.91 -32.20
N ILE A 587 -18.18 3.40 -32.89
CA ILE A 587 -19.57 3.84 -32.72
C ILE A 587 -20.32 2.83 -31.86
N GLY A 588 -20.33 1.56 -32.27
CA GLY A 588 -20.98 0.47 -31.56
C GLY A 588 -21.24 -0.73 -32.47
N VAL A 589 -21.52 -1.91 -31.90
CA VAL A 589 -21.78 -3.14 -32.67
C VAL A 589 -23.02 -2.97 -33.55
N TYR A 590 -22.95 -3.39 -34.82
CA TYR A 590 -24.09 -3.32 -35.76
C TYR A 590 -25.34 -4.04 -35.20
N GLY A 591 -26.48 -3.36 -35.27
CA GLY A 591 -27.74 -3.75 -34.65
C GLY A 591 -27.95 -3.19 -33.23
N SER A 592 -26.96 -2.52 -32.65
CA SER A 592 -27.12 -1.79 -31.37
C SER A 592 -27.86 -0.45 -31.57
N PRO A 593 -28.33 0.20 -30.49
CA PRO A 593 -28.89 1.55 -30.57
C PRO A 593 -27.93 2.59 -31.16
N ASP A 594 -26.61 2.40 -30.98
CA ASP A 594 -25.58 3.32 -31.49
C ASP A 594 -25.24 3.06 -32.97
N PHE A 595 -25.32 1.80 -33.43
CA PHE A 595 -25.21 1.41 -34.83
C PHE A 595 -26.43 0.58 -35.29
N PRO A 596 -27.60 1.22 -35.49
CA PRO A 596 -28.85 0.49 -35.72
C PRO A 596 -28.88 -0.18 -37.09
N LYS A 597 -29.60 -1.31 -37.16
CA LYS A 597 -29.83 -2.02 -38.41
C LYS A 597 -30.48 -1.11 -39.44
N THR A 598 -30.04 -1.23 -40.68
CA THR A 598 -30.51 -0.39 -41.76
C THR A 598 -30.58 -1.15 -43.07
N TYR A 599 -31.05 -0.47 -44.13
CA TYR A 599 -30.90 -0.94 -45.49
C TYR A 599 -29.40 -1.02 -45.83
N LEU A 600 -28.85 -2.23 -45.80
CA LEU A 600 -27.43 -2.51 -45.88
C LEU A 600 -27.11 -3.25 -47.18
N VAL A 601 -26.20 -2.72 -47.99
CA VAL A 601 -25.85 -3.29 -49.30
C VAL A 601 -24.39 -3.68 -49.35
N GLY A 602 -24.08 -4.95 -49.52
CA GLY A 602 -22.73 -5.47 -49.65
C GLY A 602 -22.10 -5.09 -50.99
N THR A 603 -20.86 -4.62 -50.97
CA THR A 603 -20.15 -4.19 -52.17
C THR A 603 -19.36 -5.33 -52.82
N PRO A 604 -19.20 -5.34 -54.15
CA PRO A 604 -18.41 -6.36 -54.84
C PRO A 604 -16.91 -6.30 -54.47
N THR A 605 -16.38 -5.12 -54.13
CA THR A 605 -14.96 -4.92 -53.78
C THR A 605 -14.59 -5.69 -52.51
N GLY A 606 -15.41 -5.59 -51.46
CA GLY A 606 -15.18 -6.34 -50.22
C GLY A 606 -15.27 -7.85 -50.45
N ARG A 607 -16.30 -8.29 -51.17
CA ARG A 607 -16.53 -9.72 -51.45
C ARG A 607 -15.40 -10.35 -52.26
N ALA A 608 -14.90 -9.67 -53.30
CA ALA A 608 -13.80 -10.17 -54.13
C ALA A 608 -12.50 -10.37 -53.32
N ASN A 609 -12.34 -9.65 -52.22
CA ASN A 609 -11.15 -9.69 -51.37
C ASN A 609 -11.36 -10.43 -50.04
N GLY A 610 -12.57 -10.93 -49.77
CA GLY A 610 -12.90 -11.64 -48.52
C GLY A 610 -12.95 -10.73 -47.28
N ILE A 611 -13.22 -9.44 -47.45
CA ILE A 611 -13.25 -8.44 -46.37
C ILE A 611 -14.58 -7.66 -46.35
N ALA A 612 -14.93 -7.09 -45.20
CA ALA A 612 -16.21 -6.42 -45.01
C ALA A 612 -16.25 -5.05 -45.69
N SER A 613 -17.18 -4.85 -46.63
CA SER A 613 -17.52 -3.53 -47.20
C SER A 613 -18.99 -3.45 -47.58
N ALA A 614 -19.65 -2.36 -47.17
CA ALA A 614 -21.09 -2.18 -47.35
C ALA A 614 -21.51 -0.71 -47.43
N HIS A 615 -22.63 -0.44 -48.11
CA HIS A 615 -23.34 0.84 -48.04
C HIS A 615 -24.42 0.76 -46.95
N ALA A 616 -24.39 1.66 -45.97
CA ALA A 616 -25.36 1.76 -44.89
C ALA A 616 -26.18 3.06 -45.01
N TYR A 617 -27.50 2.97 -44.95
CA TYR A 617 -28.42 4.06 -45.26
C TYR A 617 -28.96 4.70 -43.97
N TYR A 618 -28.98 6.02 -43.83
CA TYR A 618 -29.52 6.66 -42.62
C TYR A 618 -30.23 7.97 -42.92
N LEU A 619 -31.27 8.27 -42.12
CA LEU A 619 -31.84 9.61 -42.08
C LEU A 619 -30.92 10.54 -41.30
N ILE A 620 -30.76 11.77 -41.79
CA ILE A 620 -29.95 12.80 -41.15
C ILE A 620 -30.81 13.49 -40.06
N PRO A 621 -30.36 13.52 -38.79
CA PRO A 621 -31.06 14.21 -37.72
C PRO A 621 -31.09 15.72 -37.99
N ASP A 622 -32.10 16.42 -37.46
CA ASP A 622 -32.28 17.86 -37.72
C ASP A 622 -31.05 18.71 -37.37
N SER A 623 -30.25 18.28 -36.39
CA SER A 623 -29.01 18.93 -35.98
C SER A 623 -27.91 18.92 -37.06
N LEU A 624 -27.97 17.99 -38.02
CA LEU A 624 -26.91 17.78 -39.01
C LEU A 624 -27.38 18.05 -40.46
N ARG A 625 -28.67 18.33 -40.65
CA ARG A 625 -29.25 18.63 -41.98
C ARG A 625 -28.58 19.86 -42.59
N GLY A 626 -28.15 19.75 -43.84
CA GLY A 626 -27.41 20.80 -44.55
C GLY A 626 -25.96 21.01 -44.10
N LEU A 627 -25.51 20.37 -43.00
CA LEU A 627 -24.16 20.52 -42.46
C LEU A 627 -23.24 19.33 -42.80
N LEU A 628 -23.78 18.19 -43.23
CA LEU A 628 -22.99 17.02 -43.60
C LEU A 628 -22.32 17.22 -44.97
N LYS A 629 -21.01 16.98 -45.04
CA LYS A 629 -20.23 17.02 -46.29
C LYS A 629 -20.41 15.73 -47.08
N ASN A 630 -20.40 15.87 -48.40
CA ASN A 630 -20.18 14.74 -49.30
C ASN A 630 -18.67 14.62 -49.51
N SER A 631 -18.04 13.69 -48.82
CA SER A 631 -16.57 13.55 -48.79
C SER A 631 -16.12 12.11 -48.99
N VAL A 632 -14.86 11.99 -49.38
CA VAL A 632 -14.19 10.74 -49.74
C VAL A 632 -12.96 10.60 -48.87
N HIS A 633 -12.91 9.55 -48.04
CA HIS A 633 -11.78 9.21 -47.16
C HIS A 633 -11.21 10.42 -46.39
N GLU A 634 -12.08 11.23 -45.76
CA GLU A 634 -11.63 12.37 -44.96
C GLU A 634 -10.86 11.83 -43.74
N ASP A 635 -9.68 12.41 -43.45
CA ASP A 635 -8.69 11.94 -42.47
C ASP A 635 -8.09 10.52 -42.69
N GLY A 636 -8.19 9.96 -43.89
CA GLY A 636 -7.57 8.67 -44.25
C GLY A 636 -8.30 7.44 -43.70
N VAL A 637 -9.52 7.65 -43.19
CA VAL A 637 -10.43 6.58 -42.75
C VAL A 637 -11.18 6.04 -43.99
N PRO A 638 -11.33 4.71 -44.17
CA PRO A 638 -12.02 4.12 -45.32
C PRO A 638 -13.56 4.21 -45.21
N VAL A 639 -14.06 5.43 -45.04
CA VAL A 639 -15.48 5.77 -44.93
C VAL A 639 -15.78 6.94 -45.87
N ASP A 640 -16.76 6.74 -46.75
CA ASP A 640 -17.21 7.73 -47.72
C ASP A 640 -18.66 8.13 -47.39
N ILE A 641 -19.02 9.41 -47.57
CA ILE A 641 -20.38 9.89 -47.29
C ILE A 641 -21.00 10.46 -48.56
N ARG A 642 -22.17 9.94 -48.92
CA ARG A 642 -23.05 10.50 -49.96
C ARG A 642 -24.30 11.06 -49.31
N CYS A 643 -24.56 12.35 -49.42
CA CYS A 643 -25.70 12.98 -48.74
C CYS A 643 -26.45 13.98 -49.65
N GLU A 644 -27.74 14.18 -49.36
CA GLU A 644 -28.53 15.33 -49.82
C GLU A 644 -28.42 15.69 -51.32
N GLY A 645 -28.42 14.69 -52.19
CA GLY A 645 -28.39 14.86 -53.63
C GLY A 645 -27.03 15.28 -54.19
N LYS A 646 -25.94 15.20 -53.39
CA LYS A 646 -24.58 15.61 -53.78
C LYS A 646 -23.71 14.44 -54.28
N GLY A 647 -24.21 13.20 -54.22
CA GLY A 647 -23.50 12.00 -54.66
C GLY A 647 -24.44 10.82 -54.87
N TYR A 648 -23.90 9.68 -55.29
CA TYR A 648 -24.69 8.46 -55.48
C TYR A 648 -23.88 7.21 -55.11
N VAL A 649 -24.60 6.12 -54.84
CA VAL A 649 -24.03 4.77 -54.75
C VAL A 649 -24.72 3.85 -55.76
N VAL A 650 -24.14 2.69 -56.03
CA VAL A 650 -24.82 1.65 -56.82
C VAL A 650 -25.78 0.87 -55.92
N GLY A 651 -27.02 0.67 -56.36
CA GLY A 651 -28.09 0.05 -55.57
C GLY A 651 -28.05 -1.48 -55.56
N ALA A 652 -28.75 -2.09 -54.59
CA ALA A 652 -28.85 -3.54 -54.43
C ALA A 652 -29.50 -4.22 -55.65
N GLY A 653 -29.05 -5.42 -55.99
CA GLY A 653 -29.49 -6.15 -57.19
C GLY A 653 -28.80 -5.70 -58.48
N SER A 654 -27.96 -4.65 -58.45
CA SER A 654 -27.17 -4.23 -59.60
C SER A 654 -26.01 -5.18 -59.90
N HIS A 655 -25.80 -5.49 -61.17
CA HIS A 655 -24.65 -6.24 -61.67
C HIS A 655 -23.75 -5.32 -62.50
N ILE A 656 -22.51 -5.12 -62.06
CA ILE A 656 -21.46 -4.43 -62.83
C ILE A 656 -20.32 -5.40 -63.15
N GLY A 657 -19.44 -5.06 -64.10
CA GLY A 657 -18.33 -5.94 -64.52
C GLY A 657 -17.42 -6.44 -63.38
N ASN A 658 -17.42 -5.76 -62.23
CA ASN A 658 -16.64 -6.12 -61.03
C ASN A 658 -17.42 -6.95 -60.00
N GLY A 659 -18.69 -7.31 -60.27
CA GLY A 659 -19.52 -8.15 -59.41
C GLY A 659 -20.88 -7.55 -59.04
N ASN A 660 -21.58 -8.23 -58.12
CA ASN A 660 -22.94 -7.92 -57.70
C ASN A 660 -23.00 -7.08 -56.42
N TYR A 661 -23.91 -6.11 -56.39
CA TYR A 661 -24.33 -5.42 -55.18
C TYR A 661 -25.48 -6.20 -54.53
N LEU A 662 -25.27 -6.70 -53.32
CA LEU A 662 -26.22 -7.62 -52.66
C LEU A 662 -26.90 -6.94 -51.48
N LEU A 663 -28.21 -7.09 -51.35
CA LEU A 663 -28.92 -6.67 -50.15
C LEU A 663 -28.53 -7.63 -49.00
N LEU A 664 -28.01 -7.08 -47.90
CA LEU A 664 -27.57 -7.86 -46.74
C LEU A 664 -28.57 -7.75 -45.59
N ASP A 665 -29.16 -6.57 -45.39
CA ASP A 665 -30.05 -6.32 -44.26
C ASP A 665 -31.00 -5.15 -44.52
N VAL A 666 -32.06 -5.06 -43.70
CA VAL A 666 -33.12 -4.05 -43.78
C VAL A 666 -33.50 -3.57 -42.37
N PRO A 667 -34.05 -2.37 -42.19
CA PRO A 667 -34.40 -1.88 -40.85
C PRO A 667 -35.53 -2.70 -40.21
N ASP A 668 -35.51 -2.84 -38.88
CA ASP A 668 -36.55 -3.53 -38.08
C ASP A 668 -37.90 -2.75 -38.02
N GLY A 669 -38.09 -1.75 -38.90
CA GLY A 669 -39.25 -0.85 -38.91
C GLY A 669 -39.04 0.37 -39.82
N ASN A 670 -39.33 1.57 -39.32
CA ASN A 670 -39.07 2.82 -40.04
C ASN A 670 -37.56 3.03 -40.27
N PRO A 671 -37.17 3.81 -41.30
CA PRO A 671 -35.78 4.17 -41.53
C PRO A 671 -35.09 4.70 -40.27
N PRO A 672 -33.92 4.15 -39.86
CA PRO A 672 -33.18 4.65 -38.72
C PRO A 672 -32.59 6.04 -39.00
N VAL A 673 -32.66 6.88 -37.98
CA VAL A 673 -31.93 8.16 -37.93
C VAL A 673 -30.53 7.90 -37.37
N MET A 674 -29.51 8.62 -37.85
CA MET A 674 -28.17 8.54 -37.27
C MET A 674 -28.20 8.76 -35.76
N SER A 675 -27.54 7.89 -35.00
CA SER A 675 -27.48 7.98 -33.55
C SER A 675 -26.65 9.20 -33.10
N PRO A 676 -26.83 9.71 -31.87
CA PRO A 676 -25.97 10.76 -31.33
C PRO A 676 -24.47 10.40 -31.37
N ARG A 677 -24.14 9.12 -31.15
CA ARG A 677 -22.77 8.59 -31.25
C ARG A 677 -22.22 8.72 -32.67
N MET A 678 -23.00 8.37 -33.69
CA MET A 678 -22.61 8.57 -35.09
C MET A 678 -22.39 10.03 -35.42
N VAL A 679 -23.29 10.92 -34.98
CA VAL A 679 -23.17 12.37 -35.23
C VAL A 679 -21.87 12.92 -34.63
N SER A 680 -21.60 12.62 -33.36
CA SER A 680 -20.36 13.05 -32.70
C SER A 680 -19.11 12.52 -33.39
N TRP A 681 -19.15 11.28 -33.89
CA TRP A 681 -18.04 10.68 -34.63
C TRP A 681 -17.79 11.40 -35.97
N LEU A 682 -18.86 11.74 -36.69
CA LEU A 682 -18.79 12.51 -37.94
C LEU A 682 -18.23 13.91 -37.71
N GLU A 683 -18.62 14.56 -36.62
CA GLU A 683 -18.09 15.86 -36.23
C GLU A 683 -16.60 15.79 -35.87
N SER A 684 -16.17 14.76 -35.13
CA SER A 684 -14.76 14.61 -34.72
C SER A 684 -13.81 14.24 -35.87
N HIS A 685 -14.34 13.65 -36.95
CA HIS A 685 -13.60 13.26 -38.15
C HIS A 685 -13.84 14.21 -39.34
N ASN A 686 -14.26 15.45 -39.04
CA ASN A 686 -14.36 16.55 -40.01
C ASN A 686 -15.35 16.33 -41.16
N TYR A 687 -16.33 15.45 -41.02
CA TYR A 687 -17.37 15.22 -42.03
C TYR A 687 -18.47 16.30 -42.05
N THR A 688 -18.35 17.37 -41.24
CA THR A 688 -19.36 18.44 -41.11
C THR A 688 -18.81 19.83 -41.44
N THR A 689 -19.65 20.73 -41.98
CA THR A 689 -19.31 22.14 -42.24
C THR A 689 -19.78 23.03 -41.09
N GLY A 690 -18.90 23.88 -40.55
CA GLY A 690 -19.30 25.03 -39.73
C GLY A 690 -19.20 24.88 -38.21
N ILE A 691 -18.75 23.75 -37.69
CA ILE A 691 -18.27 23.64 -36.31
C ILE A 691 -16.75 23.58 -36.38
N ALA A 692 -16.09 24.72 -36.12
CA ALA A 692 -14.65 24.68 -35.89
C ALA A 692 -14.41 23.72 -34.72
N PRO A 693 -13.56 22.69 -34.84
CA PRO A 693 -13.17 21.91 -33.69
C PRO A 693 -12.64 22.88 -32.64
N GLN A 694 -13.20 22.84 -31.42
CA GLN A 694 -12.49 23.37 -30.28
C GLN A 694 -11.09 22.76 -30.37
N GLN A 695 -10.08 23.62 -30.55
CA GLN A 695 -8.71 23.23 -30.81
C GLN A 695 -8.28 22.20 -29.77
N VAL A 696 -8.31 20.93 -30.14
CA VAL A 696 -7.52 19.90 -29.49
C VAL A 696 -6.10 20.24 -29.91
N ALA A 697 -5.39 20.90 -29.00
CA ALA A 697 -4.04 21.38 -29.23
C ALA A 697 -3.19 20.25 -29.82
N SER A 698 -2.66 20.52 -31.02
CA SER A 698 -1.66 19.71 -31.69
C SER A 698 -0.37 19.74 -30.87
N ALA A 699 -0.22 18.74 -30.00
CA ALA A 699 1.05 18.23 -29.54
C ALA A 699 0.86 16.75 -29.17
N ARG A 700 0.85 15.88 -30.20
CA ARG A 700 0.99 14.43 -30.03
C ARG A 700 2.36 14.14 -29.40
N SER A 701 2.44 14.19 -28.08
CA SER A 701 3.03 13.06 -27.35
C SER A 701 1.92 12.04 -27.20
N GLN A 702 2.19 10.78 -27.52
CA GLN A 702 1.23 9.68 -27.46
C GLN A 702 0.50 9.70 -26.11
N ARG A 703 -0.74 10.18 -26.09
CA ARG A 703 -1.59 10.18 -24.91
C ARG A 703 -2.13 8.77 -24.77
N ILE A 704 -1.68 8.07 -23.73
CA ILE A 704 -2.19 6.76 -23.36
C ILE A 704 -3.45 7.00 -22.52
N PRO A 705 -4.64 6.47 -22.90
CA PRO A 705 -5.86 6.58 -22.11
C PRO A 705 -5.64 6.08 -20.68
N SER A 706 -6.26 6.70 -19.68
CA SER A 706 -6.15 6.19 -18.30
C SER A 706 -6.96 4.90 -18.13
N LEU A 707 -6.59 4.07 -17.15
CA LEU A 707 -7.31 2.81 -16.87
C LEU A 707 -8.81 3.05 -16.60
N SER A 708 -9.15 4.14 -15.90
CA SER A 708 -10.54 4.56 -15.66
C SER A 708 -11.29 4.86 -16.97
N GLU A 709 -10.66 5.54 -17.92
CA GLU A 709 -11.25 5.84 -19.24
C GLU A 709 -11.48 4.56 -20.07
N VAL A 710 -10.63 3.54 -19.90
CA VAL A 710 -10.78 2.24 -20.58
C VAL A 710 -11.86 1.38 -19.91
N MET A 711 -11.95 1.41 -18.58
CA MET A 711 -12.92 0.64 -17.80
C MET A 711 -14.34 1.24 -17.80
N GLU A 712 -14.50 2.55 -18.00
CA GLU A 712 -15.80 3.25 -18.05
C GLU A 712 -16.55 3.12 -19.39
N ARG A 713 -16.22 2.13 -20.24
CA ARG A 713 -17.08 1.78 -21.38
C ARG A 713 -18.47 1.39 -20.84
N PRO A 714 -19.58 2.03 -21.28
CA PRO A 714 -20.83 1.94 -20.55
C PRO A 714 -21.42 0.52 -20.62
N ILE A 715 -21.54 -0.14 -19.47
CA ILE A 715 -22.60 -1.12 -19.25
C ILE A 715 -23.87 -0.31 -19.03
N SER A 716 -24.86 -0.47 -19.92
CA SER A 716 -26.17 0.16 -19.80
C SER A 716 -26.86 -0.24 -18.50
N ILE A 717 -26.69 0.53 -17.44
CA ILE A 717 -27.62 0.61 -16.32
C ILE A 717 -28.60 1.73 -16.66
N GLY A 718 -29.87 1.36 -16.86
CA GLY A 718 -30.90 2.25 -17.35
C GLY A 718 -30.98 3.56 -16.57
N LYS A 719 -31.07 4.68 -17.29
CA LYS A 719 -31.45 5.98 -16.72
C LYS A 719 -32.82 5.83 -16.06
N PRO A 720 -33.02 6.22 -14.78
CA PRO A 720 -34.37 6.32 -14.24
C PRO A 720 -35.07 7.52 -14.89
N ALA A 721 -36.17 7.21 -15.57
CA ALA A 721 -37.09 8.20 -16.11
C ALA A 721 -37.91 8.85 -14.99
N ASN A 722 -38.14 10.16 -15.12
CA ASN A 722 -39.22 10.92 -14.47
C ASN A 722 -39.22 11.01 -12.93
N GLY A 723 -38.12 11.41 -12.29
CA GLY A 723 -38.12 12.01 -10.93
C GLY A 723 -38.84 11.21 -9.82
N ARG A 724 -39.20 9.96 -10.09
CA ARG A 724 -39.87 9.04 -9.20
C ARG A 724 -38.81 8.11 -8.65
N PRO A 725 -38.83 7.85 -7.35
CA PRO A 725 -37.89 6.92 -6.75
C PRO A 725 -38.06 5.53 -7.35
N ASP A 726 -36.94 4.85 -7.57
CA ASP A 726 -36.93 3.44 -7.94
C ASP A 726 -37.48 2.61 -6.77
N MET A 727 -38.62 1.96 -7.01
CA MET A 727 -39.34 1.13 -6.03
C MET A 727 -39.17 -0.37 -6.29
N THR A 728 -38.24 -0.78 -7.17
CA THR A 728 -38.06 -2.20 -7.47
C THR A 728 -37.57 -2.99 -6.24
N PRO A 729 -38.14 -4.20 -5.99
CA PRO A 729 -37.71 -5.07 -4.90
C PRO A 729 -36.25 -5.46 -4.99
N ILE A 730 -35.58 -5.59 -3.84
CA ILE A 730 -34.17 -5.96 -3.75
C ILE A 730 -34.03 -7.47 -3.54
N ALA A 731 -33.14 -8.10 -4.30
CA ALA A 731 -32.87 -9.54 -4.23
C ALA A 731 -32.33 -9.99 -2.86
N GLU A 732 -32.56 -11.25 -2.51
CA GLU A 732 -32.13 -11.84 -1.23
C GLU A 732 -30.59 -11.91 -1.16
N GLY A 733 -29.98 -11.25 -0.17
CA GLY A 733 -28.52 -11.22 0.03
C GLY A 733 -27.97 -9.86 0.45
N SER A 734 -28.54 -8.76 -0.07
CA SER A 734 -28.07 -7.39 0.19
C SER A 734 -29.17 -6.40 0.65
N ARG A 735 -30.41 -6.89 0.81
CA ARG A 735 -31.62 -6.10 1.11
C ARG A 735 -31.44 -5.01 2.17
N ASN A 736 -30.83 -5.34 3.31
CA ASN A 736 -30.68 -4.38 4.42
C ASN A 736 -29.67 -3.27 4.11
N ASN A 737 -28.55 -3.60 3.45
CA ASN A 737 -27.51 -2.62 3.13
C ASN A 737 -27.92 -1.72 1.97
N ASP A 738 -28.51 -2.30 0.92
CA ASP A 738 -28.93 -1.57 -0.27
C ASP A 738 -30.13 -0.66 0.04
N LEU A 739 -31.10 -1.14 0.83
CA LEU A 739 -32.23 -0.32 1.25
C LEU A 739 -31.81 0.79 2.21
N HIS A 740 -30.84 0.53 3.10
CA HIS A 740 -30.25 1.54 3.97
C HIS A 740 -29.52 2.62 3.17
N ALA A 741 -28.60 2.23 2.28
CA ALA A 741 -27.85 3.16 1.45
C ALA A 741 -28.76 4.01 0.54
N TRP A 742 -29.79 3.38 -0.03
CA TRP A 742 -30.78 4.05 -0.87
C TRP A 742 -31.57 5.11 -0.10
N ALA A 743 -32.13 4.77 1.07
CA ALA A 743 -32.90 5.73 1.87
C ALA A 743 -32.01 6.79 2.55
N TYR A 744 -30.80 6.44 2.98
CA TYR A 744 -29.82 7.38 3.51
C TYR A 744 -29.41 8.41 2.44
N GLY A 745 -29.11 7.97 1.22
CA GLY A 745 -28.78 8.86 0.11
C GLY A 745 -29.94 9.81 -0.23
N ARG A 746 -31.19 9.32 -0.21
CA ARG A 746 -32.36 10.17 -0.42
C ARG A 746 -32.57 11.18 0.70
N LEU A 747 -32.45 10.76 1.97
CA LEU A 747 -32.64 11.66 3.10
C LEU A 747 -31.52 12.71 3.21
N SER A 748 -30.27 12.34 2.88
CA SER A 748 -29.13 13.27 2.90
C SER A 748 -29.25 14.36 1.83
N ASN A 749 -29.86 14.05 0.67
CA ASN A 749 -30.00 15.00 -0.43
C ASN A 749 -31.33 15.79 -0.36
N HIS A 750 -32.38 15.20 0.23
CA HIS A 750 -33.72 15.76 0.32
C HIS A 750 -34.31 15.64 1.74
N PRO A 751 -33.72 16.28 2.76
CA PRO A 751 -34.19 16.21 4.15
C PRO A 751 -35.63 16.70 4.33
N GLU A 752 -36.10 17.61 3.46
CA GLU A 752 -37.47 18.13 3.43
C GLU A 752 -38.53 17.06 3.13
N ASN A 753 -38.15 15.96 2.47
CA ASN A 753 -39.05 14.88 2.05
C ASN A 753 -39.06 13.69 3.01
N ARG A 754 -38.63 13.88 4.27
CA ARG A 754 -38.44 12.83 5.28
C ARG A 754 -39.61 11.84 5.37
N THR A 755 -40.84 12.34 5.49
CA THR A 755 -42.04 11.51 5.65
C THR A 755 -42.32 10.64 4.42
N ALA A 756 -42.08 11.18 3.22
CA ALA A 756 -42.24 10.43 1.97
C ALA A 756 -41.15 9.37 1.82
N ILE A 757 -39.90 9.69 2.18
CA ILE A 757 -38.78 8.75 2.13
C ILE A 757 -38.96 7.61 3.15
N GLU A 758 -39.50 7.90 4.33
CA GLU A 758 -39.88 6.89 5.31
C GLU A 758 -40.94 5.95 4.74
N HIS A 759 -42.00 6.50 4.15
CA HIS A 759 -43.05 5.68 3.52
C HIS A 759 -42.48 4.80 2.39
N ASP A 760 -41.66 5.37 1.51
CA ASP A 760 -41.05 4.66 0.39
C ASP A 760 -40.09 3.54 0.86
N LEU A 761 -39.34 3.76 1.95
CA LEU A 761 -38.49 2.75 2.60
C LEU A 761 -39.35 1.56 3.05
N TYR A 762 -40.48 1.83 3.71
CA TYR A 762 -41.36 0.78 4.20
C TYR A 762 -42.04 0.02 3.05
N GLU A 763 -42.48 0.72 2.01
CA GLU A 763 -43.11 0.12 0.84
C GLU A 763 -42.13 -0.77 0.05
N ARG A 764 -40.93 -0.24 -0.27
CA ARG A 764 -39.88 -1.00 -0.96
C ARG A 764 -39.34 -2.15 -0.11
N GLY A 765 -39.23 -1.93 1.20
CA GLY A 765 -38.79 -2.92 2.17
C GLY A 765 -39.73 -4.12 2.27
N ARG A 766 -41.04 -3.87 2.38
CA ARG A 766 -42.08 -4.93 2.37
C ARG A 766 -42.11 -5.67 1.05
N ALA A 767 -42.01 -4.96 -0.07
CA ALA A 767 -41.92 -5.58 -1.39
C ALA A 767 -40.66 -6.45 -1.55
N SER A 768 -39.59 -6.13 -0.80
CA SER A 768 -38.35 -6.92 -0.72
C SER A 768 -38.38 -8.01 0.36
N GLY A 769 -39.50 -8.21 1.06
CA GLY A 769 -39.68 -9.28 2.06
C GLY A 769 -39.13 -8.98 3.46
N LEU A 770 -38.87 -7.71 3.81
CA LEU A 770 -38.43 -7.31 5.15
C LEU A 770 -39.62 -7.05 6.09
N THR A 771 -39.43 -7.34 7.38
CA THR A 771 -40.43 -7.06 8.42
C THR A 771 -40.40 -5.60 8.87
N ASP A 772 -41.54 -5.08 9.36
CA ASP A 772 -41.63 -3.71 9.85
C ASP A 772 -40.66 -3.40 11.02
N GLY A 773 -40.25 -4.43 11.78
CA GLY A 773 -39.23 -4.31 12.83
C GLY A 773 -37.82 -4.06 12.29
N GLU A 774 -37.45 -4.73 11.20
CA GLU A 774 -36.18 -4.52 10.50
C GLU A 774 -36.17 -3.15 9.83
N LEU A 775 -37.28 -2.75 9.20
CA LEU A 775 -37.45 -1.46 8.55
C LEU A 775 -37.37 -0.30 9.55
N SER A 776 -37.96 -0.47 10.74
CA SER A 776 -37.83 0.50 11.84
C SER A 776 -36.38 0.65 12.32
N THR A 777 -35.63 -0.46 12.34
CA THR A 777 -34.22 -0.46 12.76
C THR A 777 -33.34 0.25 11.72
N ILE A 778 -33.58 -0.01 10.44
CA ILE A 778 -32.91 0.68 9.31
C ILE A 778 -33.21 2.18 9.38
N TRP A 779 -34.47 2.57 9.54
CA TRP A 779 -34.86 3.98 9.61
C TRP A 779 -34.22 4.70 10.80
N LYS A 780 -34.24 4.11 12.00
CA LYS A 780 -33.58 4.69 13.19
C LYS A 780 -32.07 4.83 13.00
N SER A 781 -31.43 3.87 12.34
CA SER A 781 -30.00 3.93 11.99
C SER A 781 -29.71 5.11 11.06
N ILE A 782 -30.53 5.32 10.03
CA ILE A 782 -30.41 6.44 9.09
C ILE A 782 -30.56 7.79 9.82
N ILE A 783 -31.60 7.95 10.64
CA ILE A 783 -31.83 9.20 11.40
C ILE A 783 -30.68 9.53 12.34
N ARG A 784 -30.10 8.52 13.00
CA ARG A 784 -28.93 8.67 13.87
C ARG A 784 -27.69 9.10 13.09
N ALA A 785 -27.49 8.56 11.88
CA ALA A 785 -26.37 8.90 11.01
C ALA A 785 -26.49 10.29 10.38
N THR A 786 -27.71 10.79 10.14
CA THR A 786 -27.95 12.14 9.59
C THR A 786 -28.08 13.23 10.67
N GLY A 787 -27.77 12.94 11.93
CA GLY A 787 -27.75 13.93 13.02
C GLY A 787 -29.14 14.38 13.52
N GLY A 788 -30.20 13.63 13.21
CA GLY A 788 -31.54 13.91 13.73
C GLY A 788 -31.67 13.45 15.18
N ALA A 789 -31.56 14.36 16.14
CA ALA A 789 -31.91 14.09 17.53
C ALA A 789 -33.42 13.78 17.65
N THR A 790 -33.77 12.71 18.38
CA THR A 790 -35.10 12.56 18.98
C THR A 790 -35.31 13.57 20.08
#